data_AF-A0A2P2GLS2-F1
#
_entry.id   AF-A0A2P2GLS2-F1
#
_cell.length_a   1.000
_cell.length_b   1.000
_cell.length_c   1.000
_cell.angle_alpha   90.00
_cell.angle_beta   90.00
_cell.angle_gamma   90.00
#
_symmetry.space_group_name_H-M   'P 1'
#
loop_
_entity.id
_entity.type
_entity.pdbx_description
1 polymer ?
#
loop_
_entity_poly.entity_id
_entity_poly.type
_entity_poly.pdbx_seq_one_letter_code
_entity_poly.pdbx_strand_id
1 'polypeptide(L)'
;MDTAGDTEADVVVVGSGFGGSVAAHQLAEGGLSVVVLERGRPYPPGSFPRTPAGMARNFWDPSEGLYGMFDIWSFRGLEGVVSSGLGGGSLIYANVLLRKDEKWFVHESPLPGGGYENWPIGRGDLEPHYERVERMLGGTPYPYRDTPKTAAMEEAADRLGLDVSRPPLAVTFAARPGGEPVPGAPIPEPAYGNLHGLPRETCRLTGECDLGCNLGAKNTLDHTYLSAARHHGADIRTGCEVRGFAALPGGGYEVRYVVHDPAREGHRTATGRLPLRRIRCRRLVLAAGAFGSTFLLLRNRAGLPGLSTALGTRFSGNGDLLGLVLDARAGAAGTAPRRLASSTGPVITSAIRVGDALDGDGSTGRGYYVEDAGYPAFVAWLAEAAQVSGGVRRTAGFGLDRLRSRFGLGSGPRSDISGRLARLLGPGAFSDAALPLLGMGRDVPDGRMGLRRGYLDVDWTTLTSRRYFERVRATMADVAGALGGSFHDNPLWWARRVITVHPLGGAPMGRHPGEGVCDAHGEVFGHPGLYVLDGAVLPGPVGANPSLTIAAFADRACRRILEEHAARPASATAGTAPAGVVAAGAPGGTTSGGTALADHGPAAATGQRATSLSFTEEMKGYVSLGVTDPEEGRELGRAQGRRMMFRLTITADDVDRFVADPRHRAGAVGHVECDVLGGRLPVEAGWFNLFTRDGDPTRRRMLYRLHLRDPGGTPLTLVGRKEVHDDPGLDVWSDTSTLYVRVLAGHVPEGGDAEATVLGAGVLVILAADFARQLTTFETSGPDPARAFEGFGRLFLGELWGVYGARFAPGGESP
;
A
#
# COMPACT_ATOMS: atom_id res chain seq x y z
N MET A 1 6.87 -41.06 6.96
CA MET A 1 6.25 -40.73 8.26
C MET A 1 7.36 -40.12 9.09
N ASP A 2 7.37 -38.80 9.20
CA ASP A 2 8.39 -38.07 9.94
C ASP A 2 7.65 -37.32 11.06
N THR A 3 7.78 -37.84 12.28
CA THR A 3 7.13 -37.35 13.50
C THR A 3 7.91 -36.14 14.03
N ALA A 4 7.77 -34.99 13.36
CA ALA A 4 8.06 -33.72 14.01
C ALA A 4 6.98 -33.49 15.08
N GLY A 5 7.34 -33.63 16.35
CA GLY A 5 6.42 -33.76 17.48
C GLY A 5 5.27 -32.75 17.49
N ASP A 6 4.05 -33.26 17.68
CA ASP A 6 2.84 -32.45 17.90
C ASP A 6 3.10 -31.50 19.07
N THR A 7 3.32 -30.22 18.78
CA THR A 7 3.42 -29.19 19.82
C THR A 7 2.03 -28.98 20.43
N GLU A 8 1.93 -28.94 21.75
CA GLU A 8 0.70 -28.66 22.48
C GLU A 8 0.84 -27.34 23.23
N ALA A 9 -0.23 -26.53 23.22
CA ALA A 9 -0.30 -25.27 23.95
C ALA A 9 -1.68 -25.11 24.61
N ASP A 10 -1.78 -24.31 25.66
CA ASP A 10 -3.10 -23.99 26.24
C ASP A 10 -3.94 -23.17 25.26
N VAL A 11 -3.30 -22.23 24.56
CA VAL A 11 -3.96 -21.31 23.64
C VAL A 11 -3.15 -21.16 22.35
N VAL A 12 -3.82 -21.33 21.21
CA VAL A 12 -3.32 -20.89 19.91
C VAL A 12 -4.11 -19.66 19.47
N VAL A 13 -3.40 -18.57 19.16
CA VAL A 13 -3.95 -17.32 18.65
C VAL A 13 -3.60 -17.20 17.16
N VAL A 14 -4.62 -17.05 16.32
CA VAL A 14 -4.45 -16.90 14.86
C VAL A 14 -4.53 -15.43 14.49
N GLY A 15 -3.40 -14.84 14.09
CA GLY A 15 -3.28 -13.41 13.78
C GLY A 15 -2.78 -12.58 14.96
N SER A 16 -1.99 -11.54 14.66
CA SER A 16 -1.31 -10.70 15.65
C SER A 16 -1.81 -9.25 15.70
N GLY A 17 -3.02 -8.98 15.20
CA GLY A 17 -3.67 -7.67 15.28
C GLY A 17 -4.18 -7.30 16.69
N PHE A 18 -5.06 -6.30 16.80
CA PHE A 18 -5.55 -5.81 18.10
C PHE A 18 -6.11 -6.91 18.99
N GLY A 19 -7.03 -7.72 18.46
CA GLY A 19 -7.59 -8.85 19.21
C GLY A 19 -6.54 -9.89 19.64
N GLY A 20 -5.69 -10.28 18.69
CA GLY A 20 -4.73 -11.37 18.89
C GLY A 20 -3.57 -11.00 19.81
N SER A 21 -3.05 -9.78 19.69
CA SER A 21 -1.96 -9.29 20.54
C SER A 21 -2.42 -9.08 21.99
N VAL A 22 -3.63 -8.52 22.21
CA VAL A 22 -4.24 -8.40 23.54
C VAL A 22 -4.45 -9.78 24.14
N ALA A 23 -5.02 -10.72 23.37
CA ALA A 23 -5.20 -12.08 23.84
C ALA A 23 -3.88 -12.78 24.18
N ALA A 24 -2.86 -12.60 23.34
CA ALA A 24 -1.55 -13.17 23.58
C ALA A 24 -0.93 -12.65 24.87
N HIS A 25 -0.99 -11.35 25.10
CA HIS A 25 -0.47 -10.71 26.31
C HIS A 25 -1.24 -11.16 27.56
N GLN A 26 -2.55 -10.94 27.59
CA GLN A 26 -3.35 -11.19 28.80
C GLN A 26 -3.30 -12.66 29.21
N LEU A 27 -3.33 -13.59 28.26
CA LEU A 27 -3.32 -15.03 28.55
C LEU A 27 -1.93 -15.52 28.97
N ALA A 28 -0.86 -15.01 28.35
CA ALA A 28 0.51 -15.34 28.76
C ALA A 28 0.86 -14.75 30.14
N GLU A 29 0.49 -13.50 30.40
CA GLU A 29 0.60 -12.87 31.73
C GLU A 29 -0.19 -13.67 32.78
N GLY A 30 -1.35 -14.20 32.40
CA GLY A 30 -2.15 -15.11 33.22
C GLY A 30 -1.58 -16.53 33.39
N GLY A 31 -0.36 -16.80 32.89
CA GLY A 31 0.36 -18.06 33.08
C GLY A 31 0.01 -19.18 32.10
N LEU A 32 -0.78 -18.92 31.07
CA LEU A 32 -1.11 -19.91 30.04
C LEU A 32 0.01 -20.00 29.00
N SER A 33 0.25 -21.20 28.47
CA SER A 33 1.14 -21.38 27.32
C SER A 33 0.45 -20.91 26.03
N VAL A 34 0.97 -19.84 25.44
CA VAL A 34 0.37 -19.18 24.26
C VAL A 34 1.28 -19.30 23.05
N VAL A 35 0.71 -19.71 21.92
CA VAL A 35 1.36 -19.66 20.60
C VAL A 35 0.59 -18.72 19.67
N VAL A 36 1.27 -17.71 19.11
CA VAL A 36 0.72 -16.79 18.11
C VAL A 36 1.20 -17.20 16.72
N LEU A 37 0.27 -17.41 15.79
CA LEU A 37 0.55 -17.69 14.39
C LEU A 37 0.22 -16.46 13.54
N GLU A 38 1.25 -15.79 13.05
CA GLU A 38 1.13 -14.62 12.16
C GLU A 38 1.59 -14.99 10.75
N ARG A 39 0.76 -14.71 9.73
CA ARG A 39 1.10 -15.00 8.33
C ARG A 39 2.19 -14.08 7.80
N GLY A 40 2.21 -12.82 8.22
CA GLY A 40 3.16 -11.80 7.79
C GLY A 40 4.52 -11.87 8.49
N ARG A 41 5.39 -10.92 8.11
CA ARG A 41 6.74 -10.73 8.68
C ARG A 41 6.78 -9.60 9.72
N PRO A 42 7.81 -9.53 10.58
CA PRO A 42 8.02 -8.38 11.46
C PRO A 42 8.51 -7.16 10.67
N TYR A 43 8.19 -5.95 11.17
CA TYR A 43 8.61 -4.67 10.60
C TYR A 43 9.31 -3.78 11.66
N PRO A 44 10.60 -4.03 11.95
CA PRO A 44 11.37 -3.18 12.87
C PRO A 44 11.49 -1.72 12.38
N PRO A 45 11.75 -0.75 13.27
CA PRO A 45 12.09 0.61 12.86
C PRO A 45 13.17 0.64 11.77
N GLY A 46 12.93 1.42 10.71
CA GLY A 46 13.79 1.51 9.52
C GLY A 46 13.48 0.51 8.40
N SER A 47 12.66 -0.53 8.64
CA SER A 47 12.37 -1.56 7.63
C SER A 47 11.15 -1.26 6.76
N PHE A 48 10.36 -0.22 7.06
CA PHE A 48 9.21 0.12 6.24
C PHE A 48 9.68 0.78 4.94
N PRO A 49 9.30 0.23 3.76
CA PRO A 49 9.81 0.72 2.50
C PRO A 49 9.32 2.14 2.22
N ARG A 50 10.19 2.93 1.57
CA ARG A 50 9.90 4.29 1.07
C ARG A 50 10.22 4.48 -0.40
N THR A 51 10.99 3.56 -0.99
CA THR A 51 11.25 3.57 -2.43
C THR A 51 10.08 2.96 -3.18
N PRO A 52 9.78 3.41 -4.42
CA PRO A 52 8.73 2.80 -5.24
C PRO A 52 8.92 1.29 -5.41
N ALA A 53 10.16 0.83 -5.63
CA ALA A 53 10.48 -0.59 -5.75
C ALA A 53 10.22 -1.37 -4.44
N GLY A 54 10.58 -0.80 -3.29
CA GLY A 54 10.28 -1.39 -1.99
C GLY A 54 8.77 -1.45 -1.72
N MET A 55 8.05 -0.38 -2.06
CA MET A 55 6.59 -0.30 -1.90
C MET A 55 5.86 -1.29 -2.82
N ALA A 56 6.30 -1.47 -4.07
CA ALA A 56 5.73 -2.44 -5.01
C ALA A 56 5.89 -3.89 -4.54
N ARG A 57 6.93 -4.20 -3.76
CA ARG A 57 7.12 -5.51 -3.10
C ARG A 57 6.41 -5.61 -1.75
N ASN A 58 5.86 -4.51 -1.24
CA ASN A 58 5.23 -4.46 0.08
C ASN A 58 3.76 -4.88 0.07
N PHE A 59 3.33 -5.64 -0.94
CA PHE A 59 2.01 -6.27 -0.98
C PHE A 59 2.09 -7.74 -0.54
N TRP A 60 0.97 -8.26 -0.03
CA TRP A 60 0.83 -9.64 0.38
C TRP A 60 0.19 -10.47 -0.74
N ASP A 61 1.01 -11.24 -1.44
CA ASP A 61 0.58 -12.33 -2.30
C ASP A 61 1.71 -13.37 -2.40
N PRO A 62 1.78 -14.30 -1.43
CA PRO A 62 2.80 -15.35 -1.43
C PRO A 62 2.82 -16.21 -2.70
N SER A 63 1.71 -16.29 -3.44
CA SER A 63 1.67 -17.08 -4.68
C SER A 63 2.47 -16.43 -5.81
N GLU A 64 2.52 -15.10 -5.78
CA GLU A 64 3.32 -14.26 -6.68
C GLU A 64 4.70 -13.92 -6.11
N GLY A 65 5.08 -14.50 -4.96
CA GLY A 65 6.36 -14.24 -4.30
C GLY A 65 6.40 -12.91 -3.54
N LEU A 66 5.24 -12.35 -3.20
CA LEU A 66 5.10 -11.09 -2.46
C LEU A 66 4.75 -11.38 -1.00
N TYR A 67 5.62 -10.96 -0.07
CA TYR A 67 5.49 -11.21 1.38
C TYR A 67 5.40 -9.92 2.18
N GLY A 68 4.89 -8.87 1.54
CA GLY A 68 4.76 -7.54 2.08
C GLY A 68 3.57 -7.33 3.02
N MET A 69 3.46 -6.11 3.52
CA MET A 69 2.50 -5.72 4.55
C MET A 69 1.07 -5.54 4.03
N PHE A 70 0.88 -4.92 2.87
CA PHE A 70 -0.45 -4.52 2.40
C PHE A 70 -1.20 -5.67 1.74
N ASP A 71 -2.39 -6.00 2.23
CA ASP A 71 -3.27 -7.00 1.64
C ASP A 71 -4.58 -6.34 1.20
N ILE A 72 -4.86 -6.37 -0.10
CA ILE A 72 -6.02 -5.69 -0.70
C ILE A 72 -7.05 -6.74 -1.12
N TRP A 73 -8.25 -6.60 -0.58
CA TRP A 73 -9.39 -7.47 -0.88
C TRP A 73 -10.40 -6.72 -1.74
N SER A 74 -10.63 -7.22 -2.96
CA SER A 74 -11.59 -6.62 -3.88
C SER A 74 -12.90 -7.41 -3.93
N PHE A 75 -14.02 -6.72 -3.68
CA PHE A 75 -15.35 -7.30 -3.67
C PHE A 75 -16.33 -6.52 -4.55
N ARG A 76 -17.56 -7.01 -4.63
CA ARG A 76 -18.64 -6.34 -5.33
C ARG A 76 -19.08 -5.11 -4.52
N GLY A 77 -18.60 -3.93 -4.89
CA GLY A 77 -19.00 -2.63 -4.28
C GLY A 77 -18.05 -2.09 -3.21
N LEU A 78 -16.97 -2.80 -2.92
CA LEU A 78 -16.10 -2.56 -1.76
C LEU A 78 -14.66 -2.99 -2.10
N GLU A 79 -13.70 -2.21 -1.63
CA GLU A 79 -12.29 -2.58 -1.50
C GLU A 79 -11.92 -2.54 -0.01
N GLY A 80 -11.27 -3.60 0.49
CA GLY A 80 -10.77 -3.66 1.86
C GLY A 80 -9.24 -3.61 1.87
N VAL A 81 -8.66 -2.72 2.67
CA VAL A 81 -7.20 -2.66 2.86
C VAL A 81 -6.87 -3.13 4.27
N VAL A 82 -6.14 -4.25 4.37
CA VAL A 82 -5.70 -4.84 5.65
C VAL A 82 -4.20 -5.09 5.63
N SER A 83 -3.65 -5.53 6.76
CA SER A 83 -2.21 -5.74 6.94
C SER A 83 -1.88 -7.20 7.23
N SER A 84 -0.81 -7.69 6.61
CA SER A 84 -0.13 -8.97 6.80
C SER A 84 1.26 -8.72 7.37
N GLY A 85 1.33 -8.48 8.68
CA GLY A 85 2.59 -8.24 9.38
C GLY A 85 2.43 -8.47 10.88
N LEU A 86 3.53 -8.67 11.60
CA LEU A 86 3.52 -8.83 13.05
C LEU A 86 3.05 -7.52 13.71
N GLY A 87 1.83 -7.53 14.26
CA GLY A 87 1.11 -6.34 14.74
C GLY A 87 -0.12 -5.98 13.90
N GLY A 88 -0.36 -6.67 12.78
CA GLY A 88 -1.55 -6.53 11.94
C GLY A 88 -1.85 -5.09 11.52
N GLY A 89 -3.13 -4.70 11.61
CA GLY A 89 -3.60 -3.37 11.21
C GLY A 89 -2.95 -2.19 11.95
N SER A 90 -2.37 -2.40 13.14
CA SER A 90 -1.65 -1.33 13.85
C SER A 90 -0.45 -0.80 13.06
N LEU A 91 0.14 -1.61 12.17
CA LEU A 91 1.24 -1.17 11.33
C LEU A 91 0.81 -0.07 10.34
N ILE A 92 -0.45 -0.08 9.86
CA ILE A 92 -0.96 0.79 8.79
C ILE A 92 -2.12 1.71 9.20
N TYR A 93 -2.56 1.71 10.46
CA TYR A 93 -3.60 2.62 10.93
C TYR A 93 -3.07 4.02 11.28
N ALA A 94 -4.00 4.96 11.45
CA ALA A 94 -3.70 6.34 11.80
C ALA A 94 -3.62 6.65 13.31
N ASN A 95 -3.63 5.62 14.17
CA ASN A 95 -3.41 5.70 15.62
C ASN A 95 -4.53 6.26 16.49
N VAL A 96 -5.70 6.55 15.92
CA VAL A 96 -6.82 7.13 16.67
C VAL A 96 -7.42 6.14 17.68
N LEU A 97 -7.56 6.58 18.93
CA LEU A 97 -8.13 5.84 20.05
C LEU A 97 -9.42 6.50 20.54
N LEU A 98 -10.43 6.58 19.67
CA LEU A 98 -11.77 7.03 20.05
C LEU A 98 -12.58 5.88 20.63
N ARG A 99 -13.26 6.13 21.76
CA ARG A 99 -14.17 5.17 22.36
C ARG A 99 -15.51 5.19 21.62
N LYS A 100 -16.08 4.01 21.33
CA LYS A 100 -17.44 3.89 20.75
C LYS A 100 -18.45 4.68 21.56
N ASP A 101 -19.22 5.62 21.02
CA ASP A 101 -20.20 6.39 21.81
C ASP A 101 -21.16 5.48 22.61
N GLU A 102 -21.48 5.85 23.86
CA GLU A 102 -22.38 5.06 24.72
C GLU A 102 -23.77 4.95 24.12
N LYS A 103 -24.25 6.04 23.51
CA LYS A 103 -25.54 6.08 22.81
C LYS A 103 -25.54 5.21 21.57
N TRP A 104 -24.38 4.70 21.12
CA TRP A 104 -24.26 3.87 19.93
C TRP A 104 -24.21 2.37 20.18
N PHE A 105 -24.34 1.94 21.44
CA PHE A 105 -24.67 0.57 21.81
C PHE A 105 -26.18 0.35 21.75
N VAL A 106 -26.76 0.48 20.57
CA VAL A 106 -28.23 0.43 20.41
C VAL A 106 -28.75 -0.91 19.92
N HIS A 107 -30.05 -1.07 20.15
CA HIS A 107 -30.91 -2.05 19.51
C HIS A 107 -31.33 -1.54 18.12
N GLU A 108 -30.66 -1.98 17.05
CA GLU A 108 -31.12 -1.70 15.68
C GLU A 108 -32.07 -2.82 15.21
N SER A 109 -33.39 -2.62 15.29
CA SER A 109 -34.37 -3.60 14.83
C SER A 109 -34.53 -3.62 13.30
N PRO A 110 -34.90 -4.76 12.68
CA PRO A 110 -35.22 -4.84 11.26
C PRO A 110 -36.51 -4.05 10.97
N LEU A 111 -36.35 -2.75 10.71
CA LEU A 111 -37.41 -1.88 10.25
C LEU A 111 -37.42 -1.86 8.71
N PRO A 112 -38.57 -1.60 8.08
CA PRO A 112 -38.59 -1.13 6.70
C PRO A 112 -37.78 0.19 6.66
N GLY A 113 -36.51 0.15 6.25
CA GLY A 113 -35.60 1.30 6.31
C GLY A 113 -34.18 1.06 6.83
N GLY A 114 -33.84 -0.16 7.30
CA GLY A 114 -32.44 -0.58 7.53
C GLY A 114 -31.92 -0.39 8.97
N GLY A 115 -31.58 -1.51 9.60
CA GLY A 115 -30.91 -1.63 10.91
C GLY A 115 -30.73 -3.12 11.25
N TYR A 116 -29.57 -3.50 11.79
CA TYR A 116 -29.27 -4.89 12.15
C TYR A 116 -28.68 -5.01 13.56
N GLU A 117 -29.51 -5.58 14.45
CA GLU A 117 -29.31 -6.36 15.68
C GLU A 117 -28.47 -5.82 16.87
N ASN A 118 -28.70 -6.44 18.03
CA ASN A 118 -28.39 -5.92 19.36
C ASN A 118 -26.93 -6.09 19.74
N TRP A 119 -26.30 -5.04 20.28
CA TRP A 119 -25.08 -5.21 21.07
C TRP A 119 -25.46 -5.91 22.39
N PRO A 120 -24.95 -7.11 22.68
CA PRO A 120 -25.22 -7.80 23.94
C PRO A 120 -24.39 -7.25 25.11
N ILE A 121 -23.64 -6.17 24.87
CA ILE A 121 -22.78 -5.47 25.82
C ILE A 121 -22.98 -3.96 25.65
N GLY A 122 -22.70 -3.18 26.69
CA GLY A 122 -22.79 -1.72 26.68
C GLY A 122 -21.45 -1.01 26.93
N ARG A 123 -21.51 0.33 27.03
CA ARG A 123 -20.39 1.18 27.46
C ARG A 123 -19.79 0.71 28.78
N GLY A 124 -20.63 0.46 29.79
CA GLY A 124 -20.19 0.07 31.13
C GLY A 124 -19.37 -1.22 31.15
N ASP A 125 -19.69 -2.19 30.28
CA ASP A 125 -18.94 -3.44 30.17
C ASP A 125 -17.52 -3.23 29.61
N LEU A 126 -17.32 -2.23 28.75
CA LEU A 126 -16.05 -1.98 28.08
C LEU A 126 -15.21 -0.89 28.74
N GLU A 127 -15.80 -0.04 29.58
CA GLU A 127 -15.14 1.13 30.16
C GLU A 127 -13.82 0.81 30.88
N PRO A 128 -13.73 -0.18 31.80
CA PRO A 128 -12.46 -0.51 32.45
C PRO A 128 -11.40 -1.05 31.46
N HIS A 129 -11.87 -1.64 30.35
CA HIS A 129 -11.02 -2.21 29.31
C HIS A 129 -10.48 -1.13 28.38
N TYR A 130 -11.29 -0.11 28.07
CA TYR A 130 -10.84 1.09 27.37
C TYR A 130 -9.67 1.74 28.09
N GLU A 131 -9.81 2.01 29.39
CA GLU A 131 -8.76 2.65 30.19
C GLU A 131 -7.44 1.86 30.19
N ARG A 132 -7.51 0.53 30.25
CA ARG A 132 -6.31 -0.32 30.23
C ARG A 132 -5.63 -0.31 28.87
N VAL A 133 -6.40 -0.40 27.78
CA VAL A 133 -5.85 -0.37 26.43
C VAL A 133 -5.23 0.99 26.13
N GLU A 134 -5.89 2.09 26.50
CA GLU A 134 -5.35 3.44 26.34
C GLU A 134 -4.04 3.62 27.11
N ARG A 135 -3.95 3.08 28.32
CA ARG A 135 -2.71 3.10 29.12
C ARG A 135 -1.60 2.29 28.45
N MET A 136 -1.91 1.10 27.94
CA MET A 136 -0.93 0.23 27.27
C MET A 136 -0.43 0.83 25.95
N LEU A 137 -1.33 1.47 25.18
CA LEU A 137 -0.99 2.12 23.91
C LEU A 137 -0.47 3.56 24.05
N GLY A 138 -0.47 4.12 25.26
CA GLY A 138 0.00 5.47 25.53
C GLY A 138 -0.83 6.57 24.85
N GLY A 139 -2.16 6.42 24.84
CA GLY A 139 -3.08 7.35 24.17
C GLY A 139 -2.90 8.80 24.62
N THR A 140 -2.47 9.67 23.69
CA THR A 140 -2.18 11.08 23.99
C THR A 140 -2.80 11.99 22.93
N PRO A 141 -3.59 13.01 23.29
CA PRO A 141 -4.09 13.99 22.34
C PRO A 141 -2.94 14.70 21.60
N TYR A 142 -3.19 15.09 20.34
CA TYR A 142 -2.17 15.76 19.54
C TYR A 142 -1.75 17.12 20.14
N PRO A 143 -0.46 17.30 20.53
CA PRO A 143 -0.09 18.43 21.37
C PRO A 143 0.22 19.72 20.59
N TYR A 144 0.53 19.65 19.31
CA TYR A 144 0.96 20.80 18.51
C TYR A 144 -0.26 21.55 17.95
N ARG A 145 -0.45 22.81 18.32
CA ARG A 145 -1.62 23.62 17.91
C ARG A 145 -1.40 24.37 16.60
N ASP A 146 -0.16 24.62 16.26
CA ASP A 146 0.32 25.39 15.11
C ASP A 146 0.41 24.56 13.81
N THR A 147 0.06 23.26 13.86
CA THR A 147 0.01 22.42 12.66
C THR A 147 -1.08 22.93 11.71
N PRO A 148 -0.76 23.32 10.46
CA PRO A 148 -1.69 24.08 9.63
C PRO A 148 -3.03 23.38 9.34
N LYS A 149 -3.03 22.07 9.06
CA LYS A 149 -4.27 21.31 8.87
C LYS A 149 -5.13 21.22 10.14
N THR A 150 -4.51 21.08 11.31
CA THR A 150 -5.19 21.01 12.61
C THR A 150 -5.91 22.32 12.88
N ALA A 151 -5.19 23.45 12.75
CA ALA A 151 -5.75 24.78 12.92
C ALA A 151 -6.86 25.07 11.89
N ALA A 152 -6.68 24.64 10.64
CA ALA A 152 -7.70 24.79 9.61
C ALA A 152 -8.97 23.99 9.93
N MET A 153 -8.83 22.75 10.41
CA MET A 153 -9.96 21.91 10.76
C MET A 153 -10.75 22.47 11.95
N GLU A 154 -10.05 22.97 12.97
CA GLU A 154 -10.65 23.65 14.14
C GLU A 154 -11.39 24.93 13.71
N GLU A 155 -10.77 25.76 12.87
CA GLU A 155 -11.39 26.99 12.35
C GLU A 155 -12.63 26.70 11.48
N ALA A 156 -12.59 25.62 10.69
CA ALA A 156 -13.75 25.19 9.90
C ALA A 156 -14.89 24.71 10.81
N ALA A 157 -14.59 23.93 11.84
CA ALA A 157 -15.58 23.47 12.82
C ALA A 157 -16.22 24.66 13.56
N ASP A 158 -15.43 25.61 14.03
CA ASP A 158 -15.90 26.81 14.73
C ASP A 158 -16.87 27.63 13.87
N ARG A 159 -16.54 27.84 12.58
CA ARG A 159 -17.43 28.55 11.64
C ARG A 159 -18.74 27.83 11.37
N LEU A 160 -18.71 26.50 11.37
CA LEU A 160 -19.88 25.67 11.11
C LEU A 160 -20.68 25.36 12.38
N GLY A 161 -20.18 25.75 13.56
CA GLY A 161 -20.77 25.39 14.85
C GLY A 161 -20.73 23.89 15.12
N LEU A 162 -19.70 23.19 14.64
CA LEU A 162 -19.53 21.74 14.80
C LEU A 162 -18.60 21.42 15.97
N ASP A 163 -18.88 20.32 16.68
CA ASP A 163 -18.04 19.84 17.79
C ASP A 163 -16.75 19.21 17.24
N VAL A 164 -15.60 19.79 17.60
CA VAL A 164 -14.28 19.32 17.18
C VAL A 164 -13.43 19.00 18.39
N SER A 165 -12.70 17.89 18.32
CA SER A 165 -11.75 17.48 19.34
C SER A 165 -10.47 16.94 18.71
N ARG A 166 -9.40 16.89 19.51
CA ARG A 166 -8.16 16.21 19.15
C ARG A 166 -8.19 14.82 19.79
N PRO A 167 -8.45 13.76 19.02
CA PRO A 167 -8.61 12.45 19.62
C PRO A 167 -7.27 11.97 20.23
N PRO A 168 -7.30 11.13 21.28
CA PRO A 168 -6.09 10.48 21.77
C PRO A 168 -5.47 9.61 20.66
N LEU A 169 -4.17 9.75 20.45
CA LEU A 169 -3.41 8.99 19.47
C LEU A 169 -2.46 8.03 20.18
N ALA A 170 -2.35 6.80 19.68
CA ALA A 170 -1.32 5.83 20.06
C ALA A 170 0.06 6.21 19.47
N VAL A 171 0.51 7.44 19.73
CA VAL A 171 1.74 8.02 19.21
C VAL A 171 2.47 8.68 20.37
N THR A 172 3.77 8.41 20.48
CA THR A 172 4.60 9.00 21.52
C THR A 172 5.17 10.34 21.03
N PHE A 173 4.71 11.44 21.64
CA PHE A 173 5.18 12.80 21.32
C PHE A 173 6.25 13.31 22.28
N ALA A 174 6.31 12.77 23.50
CA ALA A 174 7.26 13.13 24.55
C ALA A 174 7.95 11.88 25.09
N ALA A 175 9.21 11.99 25.50
CA ALA A 175 10.00 10.86 26.00
C ALA A 175 9.43 10.23 27.29
N ARG A 176 8.59 10.97 28.03
CA ARG A 176 7.88 10.48 29.22
C ARG A 176 6.44 10.99 29.20
N PRO A 177 5.48 10.23 29.76
CA PRO A 177 4.10 10.69 29.92
C PRO A 177 4.04 12.04 30.63
N GLY A 178 3.30 13.00 30.07
CA GLY A 178 3.18 14.37 30.58
C GLY A 178 4.42 15.25 30.42
N GLY A 179 5.50 14.76 29.81
CA GLY A 179 6.68 15.54 29.50
C GLY A 179 6.48 16.49 28.32
N GLU A 180 7.46 17.37 28.09
CA GLU A 180 7.47 18.26 26.93
C GLU A 180 7.56 17.46 25.62
N PRO A 181 6.68 17.74 24.64
CA PRO A 181 6.79 17.16 23.30
C PRO A 181 8.06 17.63 22.60
N VAL A 182 8.94 16.69 22.27
CA VAL A 182 10.21 16.98 21.56
C VAL A 182 10.32 16.00 20.40
N PRO A 183 10.21 16.44 19.13
CA PRO A 183 10.33 15.58 17.97
C PRO A 183 11.70 14.89 17.87
N GLY A 184 11.72 13.57 17.61
CA GLY A 184 12.96 12.80 17.45
C GLY A 184 13.75 12.54 18.74
N ALA A 185 13.16 12.79 19.91
CA ALA A 185 13.76 12.45 21.19
C ALA A 185 13.73 10.92 21.41
N PRO A 186 14.74 10.32 22.06
CA PRO A 186 14.73 8.90 22.41
C PRO A 186 13.54 8.55 23.32
N ILE A 187 12.84 7.46 22.99
CA ILE A 187 11.80 6.87 23.83
C ILE A 187 12.45 5.82 24.72
N PRO A 188 12.35 5.94 26.06
CA PRO A 188 12.82 4.90 26.98
C PRO A 188 12.12 3.56 26.73
N GLU A 189 12.88 2.48 26.81
CA GLU A 189 12.33 1.15 26.65
C GLU A 189 11.44 0.77 27.86
N PRO A 190 10.25 0.19 27.64
CA PRO A 190 9.40 -0.29 28.74
C PRO A 190 10.07 -1.48 29.46
N ALA A 191 9.61 -1.77 30.68
CA ALA A 191 10.18 -2.85 31.50
C ALA A 191 10.07 -4.24 30.84
N TYR A 192 9.06 -4.46 30.00
CA TYR A 192 8.89 -5.70 29.23
C TYR A 192 9.78 -5.76 27.97
N GLY A 193 10.53 -4.71 27.68
CA GLY A 193 11.44 -4.62 26.54
C GLY A 193 10.76 -4.32 25.20
N ASN A 194 11.52 -4.43 24.11
CA ASN A 194 11.04 -4.30 22.74
C ASN A 194 11.40 -5.56 21.91
N LEU A 195 10.41 -6.16 21.24
CA LEU A 195 10.57 -7.36 20.41
C LEU A 195 11.65 -7.23 19.35
N HIS A 196 11.86 -6.01 18.84
CA HIS A 196 12.85 -5.74 17.80
C HIS A 196 14.25 -5.43 18.34
N GLY A 197 14.40 -5.14 19.65
CA GLY A 197 15.68 -4.74 20.24
C GLY A 197 16.30 -3.46 19.65
N LEU A 198 15.52 -2.66 18.92
CA LEU A 198 15.96 -1.40 18.31
C LEU A 198 15.42 -0.20 19.09
N PRO A 199 16.20 0.90 19.16
CA PRO A 199 15.75 2.13 19.80
C PRO A 199 14.57 2.74 19.03
N ARG A 200 13.75 3.49 19.78
CA ARG A 200 12.58 4.19 19.27
C ARG A 200 12.71 5.67 19.56
N GLU A 201 12.11 6.50 18.72
CA GLU A 201 12.10 7.95 18.87
C GLU A 201 10.68 8.50 18.84
N THR A 202 10.48 9.65 19.48
CA THR A 202 9.22 10.40 19.44
C THR A 202 8.90 10.86 18.01
N CYS A 203 7.62 11.12 17.77
CA CYS A 203 7.11 11.48 16.45
C CYS A 203 7.80 12.72 15.86
N ARG A 204 8.35 12.59 14.65
CA ARG A 204 8.91 13.70 13.85
C ARG A 204 7.89 14.36 12.91
N LEU A 205 6.59 14.09 13.10
CA LEU A 205 5.50 14.77 12.40
C LEU A 205 5.53 14.59 10.86
N THR A 206 5.88 13.41 10.37
CA THR A 206 6.15 13.15 8.94
C THR A 206 4.95 12.74 8.09
N GLY A 207 3.75 12.59 8.68
CA GLY A 207 2.53 12.21 7.94
C GLY A 207 2.52 10.78 7.37
N GLU A 208 3.44 9.91 7.77
CA GLU A 208 3.62 8.58 7.16
C GLU A 208 2.92 7.43 7.90
N CYS A 209 1.94 7.72 8.76
CA CYS A 209 1.39 6.72 9.68
C CYS A 209 0.87 5.47 8.96
N ASP A 210 0.22 5.63 7.81
CA ASP A 210 -0.43 4.54 7.08
C ASP A 210 0.56 3.69 6.26
N LEU A 211 1.83 4.10 6.18
CA LEU A 211 2.93 3.36 5.54
C LEU A 211 3.85 2.66 6.55
N GLY A 212 3.48 2.70 7.84
CA GLY A 212 4.30 2.25 8.96
C GLY A 212 5.34 3.28 9.39
N CYS A 213 5.75 3.23 10.66
CA CYS A 213 6.60 4.25 11.25
C CYS A 213 8.05 3.76 11.38
N ASN A 214 8.95 4.31 10.56
CA ASN A 214 10.37 3.98 10.61
C ASN A 214 11.10 4.47 11.87
N LEU A 215 10.46 5.29 12.70
CA LEU A 215 11.04 5.82 13.95
C LEU A 215 10.61 5.03 15.19
N GLY A 216 9.61 4.13 15.06
CA GLY A 216 8.98 3.48 16.21
C GLY A 216 8.14 4.42 17.09
N ALA A 217 7.78 5.62 16.61
CA ALA A 217 6.98 6.59 17.35
C ALA A 217 5.51 6.18 17.53
N LYS A 218 4.96 5.42 16.57
CA LYS A 218 3.65 4.77 16.70
C LYS A 218 3.78 3.66 17.75
N ASN A 219 2.86 3.62 18.72
CA ASN A 219 2.78 2.55 19.70
C ASN A 219 2.04 1.35 19.10
N THR A 220 2.62 0.80 18.04
CA THR A 220 2.11 -0.39 17.35
C THR A 220 2.19 -1.63 18.24
N LEU A 221 1.43 -2.66 17.88
CA LEU A 221 1.21 -3.81 18.75
C LEU A 221 2.45 -4.69 18.92
N ASP A 222 3.38 -4.66 17.97
CA ASP A 222 4.72 -5.24 18.07
C ASP A 222 5.55 -4.59 19.18
N HIS A 223 5.48 -3.28 19.35
CA HIS A 223 6.17 -2.54 20.42
C HIS A 223 5.47 -2.59 21.79
N THR A 224 4.17 -2.91 21.81
CA THR A 224 3.35 -2.92 23.03
C THR A 224 2.97 -4.35 23.40
N TYR A 225 1.76 -4.79 23.03
CA TYR A 225 1.17 -6.04 23.49
C TYR A 225 1.98 -7.28 23.12
N LEU A 226 2.56 -7.36 21.92
CA LEU A 226 3.35 -8.51 21.49
C LEU A 226 4.73 -8.55 22.17
N SER A 227 5.35 -7.39 22.41
CA SER A 227 6.58 -7.31 23.23
C SER A 227 6.30 -7.78 24.66
N ALA A 228 5.22 -7.31 25.26
CA ALA A 228 4.79 -7.75 26.59
C ALA A 228 4.40 -9.24 26.62
N ALA A 229 3.69 -9.74 25.61
CA ALA A 229 3.37 -11.16 25.50
C ALA A 229 4.65 -12.02 25.43
N ARG A 230 5.64 -11.58 24.64
CA ARG A 230 6.94 -12.26 24.54
C ARG A 230 7.70 -12.26 25.85
N HIS A 231 7.67 -11.15 26.58
CA HIS A 231 8.24 -11.03 27.93
C HIS A 231 7.62 -12.07 28.89
N HIS A 232 6.31 -12.29 28.80
CA HIS A 232 5.59 -13.32 29.56
C HIS A 232 5.69 -14.74 28.97
N GLY A 233 6.57 -14.98 27.99
CA GLY A 233 6.86 -16.32 27.48
C GLY A 233 5.99 -16.79 26.30
N ALA A 234 5.19 -15.92 25.69
CA ALA A 234 4.45 -16.29 24.47
C ALA A 234 5.40 -16.66 23.32
N ASP A 235 5.05 -17.72 22.60
CA ASP A 235 5.75 -18.16 21.39
C ASP A 235 5.12 -17.51 20.16
N ILE A 236 5.84 -16.57 19.54
CA ILE A 236 5.35 -15.77 18.42
C ILE A 236 6.01 -16.26 17.14
N ARG A 237 5.21 -16.80 16.21
CA ARG A 237 5.68 -17.41 14.96
C ARG A 237 5.17 -16.63 13.75
N THR A 238 6.08 -15.94 13.06
CA THR A 238 5.81 -15.20 11.82
C THR A 238 5.93 -16.09 10.58
N GLY A 239 5.41 -15.64 9.44
CA GLY A 239 5.38 -16.45 8.22
C GLY A 239 4.46 -17.67 8.29
N CYS A 240 3.66 -17.81 9.36
CA CYS A 240 2.83 -18.97 9.65
C CYS A 240 1.36 -18.67 9.28
N GLU A 241 0.92 -19.16 8.12
CA GLU A 241 -0.44 -18.92 7.64
C GLU A 241 -1.36 -20.11 7.95
N VAL A 242 -2.35 -19.88 8.80
CA VAL A 242 -3.37 -20.89 9.15
C VAL A 242 -4.28 -21.16 7.94
N ARG A 243 -4.45 -22.45 7.61
CA ARG A 243 -5.28 -22.93 6.49
C ARG A 243 -6.57 -23.58 6.94
N GLY A 244 -6.66 -24.00 8.20
CA GLY A 244 -7.87 -24.52 8.82
C GLY A 244 -7.62 -25.11 10.19
N PHE A 245 -8.69 -25.59 10.82
CA PHE A 245 -8.64 -26.20 12.14
C PHE A 245 -9.74 -27.26 12.26
N ALA A 246 -9.66 -28.10 13.28
CA ALA A 246 -10.68 -29.11 13.58
C ALA A 246 -10.79 -29.32 15.08
N ALA A 247 -12.00 -29.54 15.58
CA ALA A 247 -12.21 -29.97 16.96
C ALA A 247 -11.63 -31.38 17.16
N LEU A 248 -11.02 -31.61 18.32
CA LEU A 248 -10.42 -32.89 18.69
C LEU A 248 -11.39 -33.78 19.49
N PRO A 249 -11.32 -35.11 19.34
CA PRO A 249 -11.98 -36.04 20.25
C PRO A 249 -11.47 -35.81 21.69
N GLY A 250 -12.37 -35.51 22.62
CA GLY A 250 -12.01 -35.18 24.02
C GLY A 250 -11.84 -33.69 24.32
N GLY A 251 -12.06 -32.81 23.35
CA GLY A 251 -12.03 -31.35 23.51
C GLY A 251 -10.73 -30.71 23.01
N GLY A 252 -10.78 -29.40 22.77
CA GLY A 252 -9.70 -28.65 22.14
C GLY A 252 -9.68 -28.76 20.61
N TYR A 253 -8.63 -28.24 20.00
CA TYR A 253 -8.53 -28.04 18.55
C TYR A 253 -7.14 -28.41 18.00
N GLU A 254 -7.13 -29.01 16.82
CA GLU A 254 -5.94 -29.08 15.96
C GLU A 254 -5.98 -27.90 14.98
N VAL A 255 -4.90 -27.11 14.93
CA VAL A 255 -4.72 -26.01 13.98
C VAL A 255 -3.72 -26.42 12.92
N ARG A 256 -4.10 -26.25 11.66
CA ARG A 256 -3.32 -26.61 10.48
C ARG A 256 -2.84 -25.34 9.77
N TYR A 257 -1.54 -25.21 9.59
CA TYR A 257 -0.92 -24.01 9.01
C TYR A 257 0.23 -24.37 8.07
N VAL A 258 0.60 -23.44 7.19
CA VAL A 258 1.80 -23.53 6.34
C VAL A 258 2.81 -22.49 6.80
N VAL A 259 4.08 -22.73 6.49
CA VAL A 259 5.15 -21.77 6.73
C VAL A 259 5.64 -21.24 5.39
N HIS A 260 5.61 -19.92 5.27
CA HIS A 260 6.16 -19.18 4.14
C HIS A 260 7.66 -19.02 4.32
N ASP A 261 8.41 -19.12 3.22
CA ASP A 261 9.86 -18.95 3.20
C ASP A 261 10.21 -17.58 2.62
N PRO A 262 10.67 -16.62 3.44
CA PRO A 262 11.08 -15.30 2.96
C PRO A 262 12.18 -15.34 1.90
N ALA A 263 13.01 -16.39 1.86
CA ALA A 263 14.04 -16.54 0.83
C ALA A 263 13.46 -16.70 -0.59
N ARG A 264 12.15 -16.95 -0.71
CA ARG A 264 11.43 -17.01 -1.99
C ARG A 264 10.83 -15.67 -2.42
N GLU A 265 11.08 -14.58 -1.71
CA GLU A 265 10.60 -13.25 -2.13
C GLU A 265 11.04 -12.96 -3.58
N GLY A 266 10.11 -12.42 -4.39
CA GLY A 266 10.29 -12.20 -5.83
C GLY A 266 10.10 -13.44 -6.71
N HIS A 267 9.87 -14.62 -6.14
CA HIS A 267 9.69 -15.86 -6.90
C HIS A 267 8.30 -16.47 -6.65
N ARG A 268 7.58 -16.77 -7.74
CA ARG A 268 6.28 -17.44 -7.67
C ARG A 268 6.37 -18.76 -6.91
N THR A 269 5.44 -18.95 -5.97
CA THR A 269 5.42 -20.13 -5.10
C THR A 269 4.06 -20.80 -5.16
N ALA A 270 4.04 -22.12 -5.41
CA ALA A 270 2.81 -22.91 -5.38
C ALA A 270 2.33 -23.12 -3.92
N THR A 271 1.76 -22.08 -3.31
CA THR A 271 1.43 -22.04 -1.88
C THR A 271 0.46 -23.12 -1.42
N GLY A 272 -0.42 -23.59 -2.32
CA GLY A 272 -1.33 -24.71 -2.06
C GLY A 272 -0.64 -26.07 -1.91
N ARG A 273 0.65 -26.20 -2.28
CA ARG A 273 1.46 -27.41 -2.14
C ARG A 273 2.46 -27.34 -0.98
N LEU A 274 2.45 -26.26 -0.20
CA LEU A 274 3.33 -26.13 0.95
C LEU A 274 3.01 -27.21 1.99
N PRO A 275 4.03 -27.80 2.66
CA PRO A 275 3.81 -28.78 3.72
C PRO A 275 2.95 -28.21 4.84
N LEU A 276 1.91 -28.96 5.21
CA LEU A 276 1.01 -28.59 6.29
C LEU A 276 1.61 -28.99 7.64
N ARG A 277 1.79 -28.02 8.52
CA ARG A 277 2.16 -28.22 9.93
C ARG A 277 0.92 -28.23 10.80
N ARG A 278 1.06 -28.81 12.00
CA ARG A 278 -0.02 -28.99 12.98
C ARG A 278 0.43 -28.50 14.35
N ILE A 279 -0.53 -27.99 15.12
CA ILE A 279 -0.38 -27.67 16.53
C ILE A 279 -1.70 -27.96 17.23
N ARG A 280 -1.66 -28.57 18.42
CA ARG A 280 -2.85 -28.82 19.24
C ARG A 280 -2.99 -27.78 20.32
N CYS A 281 -4.23 -27.45 20.66
CA CYS A 281 -4.51 -26.52 21.74
C CYS A 281 -5.81 -26.81 22.48
N ARG A 282 -5.90 -26.38 23.73
CA ARG A 282 -7.15 -26.43 24.49
C ARG A 282 -8.13 -25.35 24.04
N ARG A 283 -7.61 -24.17 23.71
CA ARG A 283 -8.39 -23.02 23.24
C ARG A 283 -7.80 -22.46 21.95
N LEU A 284 -8.67 -22.16 21.00
CA LEU A 284 -8.34 -21.53 19.73
C LEU A 284 -8.96 -20.14 19.69
N VAL A 285 -8.13 -19.12 19.53
CA VAL A 285 -8.55 -17.73 19.34
C VAL A 285 -8.36 -17.34 17.88
N LEU A 286 -9.45 -17.03 17.19
CA LEU A 286 -9.43 -16.43 15.86
C LEU A 286 -9.36 -14.90 16.00
N ALA A 287 -8.25 -14.34 15.52
CA ALA A 287 -7.94 -12.91 15.53
C ALA A 287 -7.29 -12.45 14.21
N ALA A 288 -7.70 -13.07 13.10
CA ALA A 288 -7.17 -12.83 11.75
C ALA A 288 -7.80 -11.62 11.03
N GLY A 289 -8.52 -10.77 11.77
CA GLY A 289 -9.31 -9.67 11.24
C GLY A 289 -10.67 -10.13 10.71
N ALA A 290 -11.58 -9.19 10.46
CA ALA A 290 -12.96 -9.50 10.04
C ALA A 290 -13.01 -10.49 8.86
N PHE A 291 -12.26 -10.20 7.79
CA PHE A 291 -12.20 -11.09 6.63
C PHE A 291 -11.54 -12.44 6.93
N GLY A 292 -10.39 -12.45 7.61
CA GLY A 292 -9.61 -13.66 7.87
C GLY A 292 -10.33 -14.65 8.80
N SER A 293 -10.88 -14.15 9.90
CA SER A 293 -11.59 -14.97 10.89
C SER A 293 -12.90 -15.53 10.32
N THR A 294 -13.69 -14.70 9.61
CA THR A 294 -14.91 -15.18 8.94
C THR A 294 -14.59 -16.16 7.82
N PHE A 295 -13.53 -15.94 7.03
CA PHE A 295 -13.07 -16.90 6.02
C PHE A 295 -12.72 -18.26 6.63
N LEU A 296 -11.96 -18.27 7.72
CA LEU A 296 -11.57 -19.51 8.41
C LEU A 296 -12.78 -20.26 8.96
N LEU A 297 -13.74 -19.56 9.57
CA LEU A 297 -14.99 -20.19 10.06
C LEU A 297 -15.81 -20.77 8.91
N LEU A 298 -16.03 -20.01 7.83
CA LEU A 298 -16.77 -20.47 6.66
C LEU A 298 -16.11 -21.69 6.02
N ARG A 299 -14.78 -21.69 5.91
CA ARG A 299 -14.00 -22.78 5.32
C ARG A 299 -14.06 -24.06 6.15
N ASN A 300 -14.14 -23.95 7.48
CA ASN A 300 -14.19 -25.10 8.38
C ASN A 300 -15.63 -25.47 8.81
N ARG A 301 -16.66 -24.79 8.28
CA ARG A 301 -18.07 -24.99 8.65
C ARG A 301 -18.53 -26.45 8.62
N ALA A 302 -18.08 -27.23 7.64
CA ALA A 302 -18.44 -28.65 7.54
C ALA A 302 -17.95 -29.49 8.73
N GLY A 303 -16.85 -29.08 9.39
CA GLY A 303 -16.32 -29.70 10.59
C GLY A 303 -16.81 -29.08 11.90
N LEU A 304 -17.74 -28.13 11.83
CA LEU A 304 -18.31 -27.39 12.98
C LEU A 304 -19.85 -27.55 12.97
N PRO A 305 -20.36 -28.74 13.36
CA PRO A 305 -21.79 -28.98 13.38
C PRO A 305 -22.48 -28.07 14.40
N GLY A 306 -23.63 -27.49 14.03
CA GLY A 306 -24.38 -26.58 14.90
C GLY A 306 -23.94 -25.11 14.82
N LEU A 307 -22.94 -24.77 14.01
CA LEU A 307 -22.50 -23.39 13.82
C LEU A 307 -23.64 -22.51 13.29
N SER A 308 -23.84 -21.36 13.95
CA SER A 308 -24.95 -20.44 13.70
C SER A 308 -25.11 -20.06 12.22
N THR A 309 -26.36 -19.88 11.80
CA THR A 309 -26.72 -19.32 10.48
C THR A 309 -26.38 -17.84 10.35
N ALA A 310 -26.07 -17.16 11.46
CA ALA A 310 -25.56 -15.78 11.46
C ALA A 310 -24.10 -15.67 10.96
N LEU A 311 -23.40 -16.79 10.72
CA LEU A 311 -22.06 -16.74 10.14
C LEU A 311 -22.10 -16.08 8.76
N GLY A 312 -21.26 -15.05 8.60
CA GLY A 312 -21.14 -14.22 7.41
C GLY A 312 -22.06 -13.00 7.43
N THR A 313 -22.94 -12.81 8.41
CA THR A 313 -23.86 -11.66 8.43
C THR A 313 -23.27 -10.45 9.15
N ARG A 314 -23.98 -9.32 9.06
CA ARG A 314 -23.70 -8.06 9.74
C ARG A 314 -22.37 -7.42 9.36
N PHE A 315 -21.92 -7.63 8.12
CA PHE A 315 -20.74 -6.94 7.65
C PHE A 315 -21.02 -5.45 7.45
N SER A 316 -20.08 -4.60 7.87
CA SER A 316 -20.06 -3.16 7.66
C SER A 316 -18.63 -2.68 7.38
N GLY A 317 -18.51 -1.63 6.58
CA GLY A 317 -17.25 -0.91 6.36
C GLY A 317 -17.04 0.26 7.32
N ASN A 318 -17.74 0.23 8.47
CA ASN A 318 -17.77 1.29 9.49
C ASN A 318 -18.13 2.68 8.93
N GLY A 319 -18.90 2.71 7.84
CA GLY A 319 -19.29 3.94 7.16
C GLY A 319 -18.14 4.75 6.58
N ASP A 320 -17.00 4.10 6.28
CA ASP A 320 -15.80 4.75 5.74
C ASP A 320 -16.11 5.50 4.44
N LEU A 321 -15.67 6.76 4.36
CA LEU A 321 -15.74 7.58 3.18
C LEU A 321 -14.51 8.49 3.10
N LEU A 322 -13.82 8.48 1.95
CA LEU A 322 -12.71 9.39 1.70
C LEU A 322 -13.16 10.57 0.83
N GLY A 323 -12.89 11.77 1.31
CA GLY A 323 -13.09 13.04 0.60
C GLY A 323 -11.80 13.84 0.48
N LEU A 324 -11.79 14.83 -0.40
CA LEU A 324 -10.64 15.71 -0.61
C LEU A 324 -11.09 17.16 -0.71
N VAL A 325 -10.53 18.03 0.13
CA VAL A 325 -10.60 19.48 -0.01
C VAL A 325 -9.46 19.91 -0.92
N LEU A 326 -9.77 20.70 -1.95
CA LEU A 326 -8.81 21.25 -2.90
C LEU A 326 -8.94 22.76 -3.01
N ASP A 327 -7.87 23.40 -3.52
CA ASP A 327 -7.82 24.83 -3.81
C ASP A 327 -8.28 25.70 -2.64
N ALA A 328 -7.98 25.31 -1.40
CA ALA A 328 -8.35 26.09 -0.22
C ALA A 328 -7.74 27.49 -0.28
N ARG A 329 -8.50 28.52 0.11
CA ARG A 329 -8.09 29.93 0.02
C ARG A 329 -8.23 30.67 1.34
N ALA A 330 -7.40 31.70 1.51
CA ALA A 330 -7.33 32.55 2.69
C ALA A 330 -7.28 34.05 2.31
N GLY A 331 -7.43 34.91 3.32
CA GLY A 331 -7.41 36.37 3.20
C GLY A 331 -8.80 37.01 2.99
N ALA A 332 -8.91 38.33 3.23
CA ALA A 332 -10.18 39.07 3.21
C ALA A 332 -10.95 39.01 1.88
N ALA A 333 -10.26 38.73 0.77
CA ALA A 333 -10.84 38.56 -0.57
C ALA A 333 -10.90 37.09 -1.03
N GLY A 334 -10.39 36.13 -0.24
CA GLY A 334 -10.37 34.71 -0.60
C GLY A 334 -9.55 34.38 -1.86
N THR A 335 -8.46 35.12 -2.11
CA THR A 335 -7.65 35.00 -3.33
C THR A 335 -6.30 34.32 -3.12
N ALA A 336 -5.76 34.30 -1.89
CA ALA A 336 -4.47 33.69 -1.60
C ALA A 336 -4.63 32.18 -1.29
N PRO A 337 -3.73 31.30 -1.76
CA PRO A 337 -3.75 29.89 -1.39
C PRO A 337 -3.61 29.71 0.12
N ARG A 338 -4.46 28.87 0.71
CA ARG A 338 -4.39 28.50 2.11
C ARG A 338 -3.43 27.33 2.28
N ARG A 339 -2.38 27.53 3.07
CA ARG A 339 -1.44 26.46 3.41
C ARG A 339 -2.08 25.50 4.44
N LEU A 340 -2.36 24.28 4.02
CA LEU A 340 -2.85 23.17 4.85
C LEU A 340 -1.71 22.23 5.26
N ALA A 341 -0.65 22.13 4.45
CA ALA A 341 0.55 21.36 4.74
C ALA A 341 0.25 19.94 5.26
N SER A 342 -0.61 19.21 4.54
CA SER A 342 -1.17 17.93 5.00
C SER A 342 -0.15 16.80 5.16
N SER A 343 1.09 17.02 4.74
CA SER A 343 2.24 16.14 5.00
C SER A 343 2.92 16.37 6.36
N THR A 344 2.49 17.37 7.13
CA THR A 344 3.02 17.70 8.46
C THR A 344 2.06 17.24 9.56
N GLY A 345 2.61 16.60 10.59
CA GLY A 345 1.86 15.99 11.69
C GLY A 345 1.57 14.50 11.46
N PRO A 346 1.02 13.79 12.45
CA PRO A 346 0.41 12.47 12.24
C PRO A 346 -0.69 12.53 11.17
N VAL A 347 -1.10 11.38 10.61
CA VAL A 347 -2.16 11.33 9.60
C VAL A 347 -3.45 11.97 10.10
N ILE A 348 -3.95 11.61 11.28
CA ILE A 348 -5.10 12.28 11.92
C ILE A 348 -4.61 13.19 13.05
N THR A 349 -5.19 14.39 13.17
CA THR A 349 -4.92 15.31 14.29
C THR A 349 -6.19 15.83 14.98
N SER A 350 -7.30 15.89 14.25
CA SER A 350 -8.58 16.46 14.65
C SER A 350 -9.73 15.58 14.16
N ALA A 351 -10.79 15.51 14.94
CA ALA A 351 -12.02 14.80 14.63
C ALA A 351 -13.23 15.68 14.95
N ILE A 352 -14.10 15.89 13.96
CA ILE A 352 -15.43 16.48 14.14
C ILE A 352 -16.42 15.37 14.45
N ARG A 353 -17.19 15.49 15.53
CA ARG A 353 -18.34 14.62 15.82
C ARG A 353 -19.60 15.26 15.28
N VAL A 354 -20.33 14.54 14.43
CA VAL A 354 -21.69 14.93 14.02
C VAL A 354 -22.71 14.02 14.68
N GLY A 355 -23.60 14.65 15.44
CA GLY A 355 -24.63 13.96 16.20
C GLY A 355 -25.68 13.25 15.36
N ASP A 356 -26.48 12.45 16.06
CA ASP A 356 -27.51 11.60 15.46
C ASP A 356 -28.84 11.63 16.21
N ALA A 357 -29.85 10.95 15.68
CA ALA A 357 -31.19 10.96 16.27
C ALA A 357 -31.25 10.42 17.71
N LEU A 358 -30.20 9.74 18.18
CA LEU A 358 -30.09 9.20 19.53
C LEU A 358 -29.51 10.23 20.50
N ASP A 359 -28.95 11.34 20.00
CA ASP A 359 -28.35 12.36 20.85
C ASP A 359 -29.38 13.15 21.66
N GLY A 360 -30.62 13.26 21.18
CA GLY A 360 -31.73 13.94 21.87
C GLY A 360 -31.65 15.47 21.83
N ASP A 361 -30.72 16.03 21.06
CA ASP A 361 -30.43 17.47 20.95
C ASP A 361 -31.03 18.11 19.68
N GLY A 362 -31.87 17.38 18.95
CA GLY A 362 -32.43 17.80 17.65
C GLY A 362 -31.64 17.31 16.44
N SER A 363 -30.49 16.65 16.64
CA SER A 363 -29.77 15.94 15.57
C SER A 363 -30.64 14.86 14.92
N THR A 364 -30.40 14.59 13.63
CA THR A 364 -31.19 13.62 12.84
C THR A 364 -30.31 12.58 12.18
N GLY A 365 -30.90 11.47 11.72
CA GLY A 365 -30.20 10.41 10.99
C GLY A 365 -29.23 9.60 11.85
N ARG A 366 -28.20 9.02 11.23
CA ARG A 366 -27.15 8.18 11.84
C ARG A 366 -25.85 8.96 12.04
N GLY A 367 -25.18 8.77 13.17
CA GLY A 367 -24.01 9.58 13.57
C GLY A 367 -22.71 9.18 12.87
N TYR A 368 -21.76 10.11 12.84
CA TYR A 368 -20.45 9.92 12.23
C TYR A 368 -19.41 10.91 12.78
N TYR A 369 -18.16 10.60 12.47
CA TYR A 369 -17.01 11.48 12.60
C TYR A 369 -16.51 11.91 11.21
N VAL A 370 -15.94 13.10 11.14
CA VAL A 370 -15.11 13.56 10.02
C VAL A 370 -13.75 13.95 10.58
N GLU A 371 -12.71 13.24 10.15
CA GLU A 371 -11.33 13.45 10.59
C GLU A 371 -10.50 14.10 9.47
N ASP A 372 -9.55 14.96 9.86
CA ASP A 372 -8.53 15.45 8.94
C ASP A 372 -7.52 14.33 8.65
N ALA A 373 -7.09 14.17 7.41
CA ALA A 373 -6.12 13.13 7.05
C ALA A 373 -4.89 13.73 6.35
N GLY A 374 -3.71 13.20 6.69
CA GLY A 374 -2.44 13.56 6.07
C GLY A 374 -1.98 12.58 5.01
N TYR A 375 -0.93 12.95 4.26
CA TYR A 375 -0.28 12.04 3.31
C TYR A 375 1.25 12.19 3.37
N PRO A 376 2.02 11.13 3.08
CA PRO A 376 3.48 11.18 3.08
C PRO A 376 4.01 12.29 2.15
N ALA A 377 5.09 12.96 2.56
CA ALA A 377 5.69 14.04 1.77
C ALA A 377 6.09 13.63 0.33
N PHE A 378 6.48 12.36 0.11
CA PHE A 378 6.81 11.88 -1.24
C PHE A 378 5.59 11.73 -2.17
N VAL A 379 4.37 11.57 -1.62
CA VAL A 379 3.13 11.57 -2.41
C VAL A 379 2.81 12.99 -2.90
N ALA A 380 3.15 14.00 -2.10
CA ALA A 380 3.13 15.40 -2.51
C ALA A 380 4.04 15.63 -3.73
N TRP A 381 5.28 15.12 -3.66
CA TRP A 381 6.25 15.19 -4.74
C TRP A 381 5.81 14.44 -6.00
N LEU A 382 5.20 13.24 -5.87
CA LEU A 382 4.64 12.49 -7.01
C LEU A 382 3.46 13.22 -7.66
N ALA A 383 2.61 13.86 -6.86
CA ALA A 383 1.51 14.67 -7.35
C ALA A 383 2.00 15.96 -8.03
N GLU A 384 3.02 16.63 -7.47
CA GLU A 384 3.68 17.80 -8.07
C GLU A 384 4.43 17.44 -9.36
N ALA A 385 5.14 16.32 -9.40
CA ALA A 385 5.79 15.81 -10.60
C ALA A 385 4.76 15.45 -11.69
N ALA A 386 3.58 14.94 -11.30
CA ALA A 386 2.46 14.73 -12.22
C ALA A 386 1.85 16.06 -12.74
N GLN A 387 1.98 17.17 -12.00
CA GLN A 387 1.49 18.49 -12.43
C GLN A 387 2.36 19.15 -13.51
N VAL A 388 3.64 18.77 -13.62
CA VAL A 388 4.49 19.22 -14.74
C VAL A 388 4.05 18.57 -16.06
N SER A 389 3.30 17.46 -16.01
CA SER A 389 2.78 16.76 -17.19
C SER A 389 1.39 17.25 -17.67
N GLY A 390 0.77 18.21 -16.97
CA GLY A 390 -0.63 18.61 -17.17
C GLY A 390 -0.89 19.66 -18.26
N GLY A 391 0.13 20.04 -19.03
CA GLY A 391 0.12 21.24 -19.85
C GLY A 391 -0.41 21.14 -21.28
N VAL A 392 -1.03 20.05 -21.77
CA VAL A 392 -1.90 20.15 -22.95
C VAL A 392 -2.90 18.98 -22.95
N ARG A 393 -4.20 19.30 -23.00
CA ARG A 393 -5.24 18.33 -23.37
C ARG A 393 -6.52 19.03 -23.85
N ARG A 394 -6.45 19.69 -25.01
CA ARG A 394 -7.62 20.16 -25.77
C ARG A 394 -7.34 20.13 -27.26
N THR A 395 -7.80 19.08 -27.95
CA THR A 395 -8.39 19.03 -29.32
C THR A 395 -8.22 17.66 -30.03
N ALA A 396 -8.76 16.57 -29.48
CA ALA A 396 -8.97 15.33 -30.26
C ALA A 396 -10.15 14.46 -29.80
N GLY A 397 -11.13 15.03 -29.08
CA GLY A 397 -12.35 14.32 -28.68
C GLY A 397 -13.63 14.85 -29.33
N PHE A 398 -13.60 16.02 -29.98
CA PHE A 398 -14.82 16.73 -30.35
C PHE A 398 -15.37 16.38 -31.75
N GLY A 399 -14.56 15.77 -32.62
CA GLY A 399 -14.98 15.41 -33.99
C GLY A 399 -15.64 14.03 -34.09
N LEU A 400 -15.23 13.06 -33.28
CA LEU A 400 -15.63 11.66 -33.47
C LEU A 400 -16.96 11.30 -32.78
N ASP A 401 -17.35 12.05 -31.74
CA ASP A 401 -18.61 11.83 -31.02
C ASP A 401 -19.81 12.52 -31.70
N ARG A 402 -19.57 13.54 -32.55
CA ARG A 402 -20.64 14.21 -33.31
C ARG A 402 -21.01 13.49 -34.61
N LEU A 403 -20.15 12.60 -35.10
CA LEU A 403 -20.44 11.77 -36.27
C LEU A 403 -21.23 10.50 -35.90
N ARG A 404 -21.06 9.99 -34.68
CA ARG A 404 -21.75 8.79 -34.19
C ARG A 404 -23.19 9.04 -33.73
N SER A 405 -23.54 10.26 -33.30
CA SER A 405 -24.91 10.63 -32.94
C SER A 405 -25.86 10.78 -34.13
N ARG A 406 -25.34 10.74 -35.38
CA ARG A 406 -26.13 10.96 -36.60
C ARG A 406 -26.58 9.68 -37.32
N PHE A 407 -26.09 8.50 -36.90
CA PHE A 407 -26.34 7.22 -37.59
C PHE A 407 -26.89 6.07 -36.69
N GLY A 408 -27.37 6.38 -35.49
CA GLY A 408 -28.38 5.54 -34.81
C GLY A 408 -28.00 4.08 -34.45
N LEU A 409 -26.73 3.75 -34.23
CA LEU A 409 -26.29 2.39 -33.88
C LEU A 409 -25.37 2.39 -32.65
N GLY A 410 -25.91 1.98 -31.49
CA GLY A 410 -25.12 1.55 -30.34
C GLY A 410 -25.63 2.04 -28.98
N SER A 411 -26.28 1.14 -28.24
CA SER A 411 -26.46 1.25 -26.79
C SER A 411 -25.11 1.04 -26.10
N GLY A 412 -24.63 1.99 -25.29
CA GLY A 412 -23.37 1.83 -24.56
C GLY A 412 -23.05 2.97 -23.58
N PRO A 413 -22.65 2.66 -22.33
CA PRO A 413 -22.33 3.64 -21.29
C PRO A 413 -20.85 4.06 -21.37
N ARG A 414 -20.55 5.37 -21.35
CA ARG A 414 -19.18 5.84 -21.12
C ARG A 414 -19.11 7.06 -20.20
N SER A 415 -18.49 6.79 -19.06
CA SER A 415 -17.92 7.65 -18.05
C SER A 415 -16.49 8.06 -18.48
N ASP A 416 -16.29 9.33 -18.85
CA ASP A 416 -14.96 9.93 -19.06
C ASP A 416 -14.64 10.87 -17.90
N ILE A 417 -13.74 10.43 -17.02
CA ILE A 417 -13.36 11.10 -15.77
C ILE A 417 -11.89 11.50 -15.79
N SER A 418 -11.12 10.87 -16.66
CA SER A 418 -9.72 11.15 -16.99
C SER A 418 -9.48 12.60 -17.42
N GLY A 419 -10.43 13.25 -18.11
CA GLY A 419 -10.31 14.64 -18.54
C GLY A 419 -10.57 15.69 -17.45
N ARG A 420 -11.24 15.33 -16.35
CA ARG A 420 -11.51 16.21 -15.20
C ARG A 420 -10.44 16.07 -14.12
N LEU A 421 -9.91 14.86 -13.92
CA LEU A 421 -8.80 14.59 -13.00
C LEU A 421 -7.51 15.34 -13.41
N ALA A 422 -7.27 15.48 -14.72
CA ALA A 422 -6.10 16.17 -15.26
C ALA A 422 -6.14 17.71 -15.07
N ARG A 423 -7.29 18.32 -14.79
CA ARG A 423 -7.40 19.76 -14.48
C ARG A 423 -7.29 20.06 -12.99
N LEU A 424 -7.47 19.03 -12.17
CA LEU A 424 -7.38 19.08 -10.71
C LEU A 424 -5.92 19.09 -10.21
N LEU A 425 -5.00 18.75 -11.12
CA LEU A 425 -3.56 18.58 -10.88
C LEU A 425 -2.80 19.66 -11.67
N GLY A 426 -3.11 20.93 -11.42
CA GLY A 426 -2.36 22.08 -11.93
C GLY A 426 -1.15 22.45 -11.04
N PRO A 427 -0.26 23.36 -11.51
CA PRO A 427 1.12 23.49 -11.01
C PRO A 427 1.21 23.93 -9.53
N GLY A 428 1.89 23.13 -8.71
CA GLY A 428 2.44 23.47 -7.39
C GLY A 428 1.45 23.73 -6.24
N ALA A 429 0.13 23.78 -6.50
CA ALA A 429 -0.88 24.14 -5.50
C ALA A 429 -1.51 22.93 -4.78
N PHE A 430 -1.40 21.72 -5.33
CA PHE A 430 -2.06 20.52 -4.78
C PHE A 430 -1.42 20.03 -3.47
N SER A 431 -0.10 20.13 -3.32
CA SER A 431 0.64 19.62 -2.17
C SER A 431 0.47 20.47 -0.91
N ASP A 432 0.39 21.79 -1.06
CA ASP A 432 0.35 22.71 0.08
C ASP A 432 -1.08 23.13 0.45
N ALA A 433 -2.08 23.02 -0.45
CA ALA A 433 -3.47 23.47 -0.25
C ALA A 433 -4.55 22.37 -0.35
N ALA A 434 -4.18 21.09 -0.38
CA ALA A 434 -5.13 19.96 -0.32
C ALA A 434 -5.20 19.34 1.07
N LEU A 435 -6.41 18.97 1.49
CA LEU A 435 -6.67 18.26 2.75
C LEU A 435 -7.60 17.07 2.54
N PRO A 436 -7.08 15.83 2.64
CA PRO A 436 -7.91 14.64 2.74
C PRO A 436 -8.81 14.69 3.98
N LEU A 437 -10.04 14.22 3.83
CA LEU A 437 -11.01 14.05 4.92
C LEU A 437 -11.45 12.59 4.98
N LEU A 438 -11.44 12.00 6.17
CA LEU A 438 -11.96 10.66 6.40
C LEU A 438 -13.25 10.72 7.20
N GLY A 439 -14.34 10.26 6.60
CA GLY A 439 -15.62 10.08 7.27
C GLY A 439 -15.78 8.65 7.74
N MET A 440 -16.34 8.44 8.92
CA MET A 440 -16.69 7.12 9.43
C MET A 440 -17.84 7.22 10.40
N GLY A 441 -18.61 6.15 10.57
CA GLY A 441 -19.87 6.28 11.28
C GLY A 441 -20.75 5.06 11.18
N ARG A 442 -22.02 5.28 11.48
CA ARG A 442 -22.97 4.20 11.72
C ARG A 442 -23.73 3.78 10.47
N ASP A 443 -23.01 3.37 9.43
CA ASP A 443 -23.65 2.72 8.28
C ASP A 443 -24.46 1.48 8.68
N VAL A 444 -25.37 1.05 7.82
CA VAL A 444 -26.19 -0.13 8.08
C VAL A 444 -25.33 -1.39 7.87
N PRO A 445 -25.19 -2.27 8.88
CA PRO A 445 -24.39 -3.49 8.73
C PRO A 445 -25.22 -4.60 8.07
N ASP A 446 -25.52 -4.44 6.79
CA ASP A 446 -26.35 -5.34 5.98
C ASP A 446 -25.53 -6.28 5.07
N GLY A 447 -24.21 -6.17 5.11
CA GLY A 447 -23.33 -6.95 4.26
C GLY A 447 -23.32 -8.43 4.62
N ARG A 448 -23.15 -9.26 3.60
CA ARG A 448 -23.06 -10.72 3.74
C ARG A 448 -21.77 -11.26 3.15
N MET A 449 -21.02 -11.98 3.98
CA MET A 449 -19.84 -12.73 3.58
C MET A 449 -20.18 -14.19 3.31
N GLY A 450 -19.62 -14.75 2.25
CA GLY A 450 -19.72 -16.16 1.92
C GLY A 450 -18.50 -16.66 1.17
N LEU A 451 -18.49 -17.94 0.81
CA LEU A 451 -17.46 -18.49 -0.08
C LEU A 451 -18.01 -18.65 -1.50
N ARG A 452 -17.30 -18.12 -2.49
CA ARG A 452 -17.52 -18.38 -3.92
C ARG A 452 -16.29 -19.05 -4.50
N ARG A 453 -16.44 -20.30 -4.97
CA ARG A 453 -15.33 -21.12 -5.51
C ARG A 453 -14.13 -21.23 -4.53
N GLY A 454 -14.41 -21.26 -3.23
CA GLY A 454 -13.39 -21.36 -2.18
C GLY A 454 -12.74 -20.03 -1.78
N TYR A 455 -13.06 -18.91 -2.43
CA TYR A 455 -12.61 -17.57 -2.06
C TYR A 455 -13.67 -16.85 -1.22
N LEU A 456 -13.24 -16.03 -0.27
CA LEU A 456 -14.16 -15.13 0.43
C LEU A 456 -14.78 -14.18 -0.57
N ASP A 457 -16.06 -13.91 -0.36
CA ASP A 457 -16.79 -12.93 -1.11
C ASP A 457 -17.71 -12.15 -0.20
N VAL A 458 -17.86 -10.85 -0.49
CA VAL A 458 -18.75 -9.95 0.24
C VAL A 458 -19.78 -9.37 -0.72
N ASP A 459 -21.06 -9.57 -0.38
CA ASP A 459 -22.20 -8.90 -0.98
C ASP A 459 -22.60 -7.71 -0.10
N TRP A 460 -22.23 -6.51 -0.52
CA TRP A 460 -22.51 -5.26 0.19
C TRP A 460 -22.59 -4.09 -0.80
N THR A 461 -23.46 -3.11 -0.52
CA THR A 461 -23.56 -1.89 -1.34
C THR A 461 -23.89 -0.68 -0.48
N THR A 462 -23.67 0.53 -1.00
CA THR A 462 -24.02 1.77 -0.31
C THR A 462 -25.53 2.07 -0.27
N LEU A 463 -26.38 1.24 -0.87
CA LEU A 463 -27.79 1.58 -1.14
C LEU A 463 -28.61 1.80 0.14
N THR A 464 -28.49 0.92 1.12
CA THR A 464 -29.20 1.00 2.41
C THR A 464 -28.68 2.13 3.29
N SER A 465 -27.41 2.50 3.11
CA SER A 465 -26.73 3.57 3.84
C SER A 465 -26.63 4.89 3.06
N ARG A 466 -27.41 5.04 1.98
CA ARG A 466 -27.28 6.19 1.07
C ARG A 466 -27.47 7.54 1.77
N ARG A 467 -28.51 7.66 2.60
CA ARG A 467 -28.78 8.89 3.38
C ARG A 467 -27.64 9.22 4.34
N TYR A 468 -27.01 8.19 4.92
CA TYR A 468 -25.85 8.36 5.78
C TYR A 468 -24.68 8.94 4.99
N PHE A 469 -24.31 8.33 3.86
CA PHE A 469 -23.21 8.82 3.02
C PHE A 469 -23.48 10.21 2.44
N GLU A 470 -24.71 10.53 2.06
CA GLU A 470 -25.10 11.87 1.62
C GLU A 470 -24.86 12.93 2.71
N ARG A 471 -25.14 12.61 3.97
CA ARG A 471 -24.86 13.49 5.11
C ARG A 471 -23.37 13.68 5.36
N VAL A 472 -22.58 12.59 5.39
CA VAL A 472 -21.12 12.68 5.57
C VAL A 472 -20.50 13.56 4.49
N ARG A 473 -20.91 13.35 3.22
CA ARG A 473 -20.46 14.18 2.09
C ARG A 473 -20.86 15.64 2.23
N ALA A 474 -22.07 15.92 2.70
CA ALA A 474 -22.53 17.29 2.93
C ALA A 474 -21.63 18.00 3.96
N THR A 475 -21.36 17.37 5.10
CA THR A 475 -20.46 17.94 6.12
C THR A 475 -19.03 18.14 5.58
N MET A 476 -18.49 17.18 4.82
CA MET A 476 -17.18 17.37 4.18
C MET A 476 -17.18 18.54 3.18
N ALA A 477 -18.29 18.74 2.46
CA ALA A 477 -18.46 19.86 1.54
C ALA A 477 -18.57 21.20 2.28
N ASP A 478 -19.28 21.23 3.41
CA ASP A 478 -19.38 22.42 4.27
C ASP A 478 -18.01 22.78 4.87
N VAL A 479 -17.23 21.78 5.31
CA VAL A 479 -15.84 21.95 5.77
C VAL A 479 -14.98 22.53 4.64
N ALA A 480 -15.06 21.97 3.42
CA ALA A 480 -14.33 22.50 2.28
C ALA A 480 -14.70 23.96 2.00
N GLY A 481 -16.00 24.29 2.02
CA GLY A 481 -16.51 25.64 1.81
C GLY A 481 -16.05 26.61 2.90
N ALA A 482 -16.06 26.18 4.16
CA ALA A 482 -15.53 26.97 5.28
C ALA A 482 -14.04 27.27 5.11
N LEU A 483 -13.27 26.34 4.53
CA LEU A 483 -11.85 26.51 4.20
C LEU A 483 -11.60 27.30 2.91
N GLY A 484 -12.65 27.80 2.25
CA GLY A 484 -12.54 28.50 0.98
C GLY A 484 -12.08 27.61 -0.19
N GLY A 485 -12.23 26.30 -0.08
CA GLY A 485 -11.87 25.30 -1.08
C GLY A 485 -13.07 24.61 -1.71
N SER A 486 -12.80 23.67 -2.61
CA SER A 486 -13.81 22.81 -3.24
C SER A 486 -13.71 21.37 -2.73
N PHE A 487 -14.88 20.76 -2.50
CA PHE A 487 -14.95 19.35 -2.13
C PHE A 487 -14.98 18.45 -3.36
N HIS A 488 -14.15 17.41 -3.32
CA HIS A 488 -14.07 16.38 -4.33
C HIS A 488 -14.23 15.01 -3.69
N ASP A 489 -15.07 14.17 -4.30
CA ASP A 489 -15.12 12.76 -3.95
C ASP A 489 -13.83 12.05 -4.37
N ASN A 490 -13.48 10.98 -3.64
CA ASN A 490 -12.51 10.02 -4.14
C ASN A 490 -12.91 9.55 -5.56
N PRO A 491 -11.97 9.48 -6.53
CA PRO A 491 -12.23 8.86 -7.82
C PRO A 491 -12.94 7.50 -7.73
N LEU A 492 -12.74 6.66 -6.72
CA LEU A 492 -13.46 5.37 -6.69
C LEU A 492 -14.98 5.49 -6.35
N TRP A 493 -15.43 6.65 -5.85
CA TRP A 493 -16.83 6.93 -5.53
C TRP A 493 -17.74 7.02 -6.76
N TRP A 494 -17.24 7.46 -7.92
CA TRP A 494 -18.04 7.52 -9.15
C TRP A 494 -18.41 6.13 -9.69
N ALA A 495 -17.69 5.08 -9.25
CA ALA A 495 -18.03 3.68 -9.47
C ALA A 495 -18.89 3.07 -8.33
N ARG A 496 -19.35 3.88 -7.36
CA ARG A 496 -20.03 3.45 -6.12
C ARG A 496 -19.24 2.40 -5.31
N ARG A 497 -17.90 2.47 -5.35
CA ARG A 497 -17.01 1.58 -4.61
C ARG A 497 -16.46 2.31 -3.39
N VAL A 498 -16.66 1.73 -2.21
CA VAL A 498 -16.11 2.22 -0.95
C VAL A 498 -14.79 1.53 -0.67
N ILE A 499 -13.77 2.29 -0.25
CA ILE A 499 -12.58 1.73 0.37
C ILE A 499 -12.82 1.73 1.86
N THR A 500 -12.80 0.56 2.50
CA THR A 500 -12.81 0.47 3.95
C THR A 500 -11.44 0.04 4.46
N VAL A 501 -11.04 0.67 5.55
CA VAL A 501 -9.92 0.25 6.39
C VAL A 501 -10.43 -0.29 7.74
N HIS A 502 -11.76 -0.28 7.92
CA HIS A 502 -12.47 -0.70 9.11
C HIS A 502 -13.50 -1.81 8.82
N PRO A 503 -13.11 -2.95 8.22
CA PRO A 503 -14.04 -4.05 8.01
C PRO A 503 -14.47 -4.65 9.38
N LEU A 504 -15.78 -4.75 9.59
CA LEU A 504 -16.39 -5.25 10.83
C LEU A 504 -17.48 -6.27 10.53
N GLY A 505 -17.73 -7.19 11.46
CA GLY A 505 -18.77 -8.21 11.35
C GLY A 505 -18.36 -9.42 10.52
N GLY A 506 -19.31 -10.34 10.35
CA GLY A 506 -19.09 -11.65 9.71
C GLY A 506 -19.09 -12.83 10.69
N ALA A 507 -18.81 -12.62 11.98
CA ALA A 507 -19.02 -13.61 13.03
C ALA A 507 -19.62 -12.97 14.30
N PRO A 508 -20.75 -12.25 14.17
CA PRO A 508 -21.20 -11.29 15.17
C PRO A 508 -21.57 -11.96 16.50
N MET A 509 -21.33 -11.27 17.61
CA MET A 509 -21.85 -11.67 18.92
C MET A 509 -23.38 -11.52 18.99
N GLY A 510 -24.01 -12.36 19.81
CA GLY A 510 -25.43 -12.31 20.13
C GLY A 510 -25.74 -12.97 21.48
N ARG A 511 -27.00 -12.91 21.93
CA ARG A 511 -27.40 -13.51 23.21
C ARG A 511 -27.59 -15.01 23.14
N HIS A 512 -27.85 -15.54 21.95
CA HIS A 512 -28.06 -16.96 21.70
C HIS A 512 -27.69 -17.33 20.24
N PRO A 513 -27.56 -18.62 19.90
CA PRO A 513 -27.08 -19.08 18.58
C PRO A 513 -27.97 -18.67 17.40
N GLY A 514 -29.26 -18.42 17.63
CA GLY A 514 -30.17 -17.88 16.61
C GLY A 514 -30.00 -16.39 16.30
N GLU A 515 -29.23 -15.67 17.11
CA GLU A 515 -28.98 -14.22 16.97
C GLU A 515 -27.55 -13.98 16.49
N GLY A 516 -26.54 -14.59 17.14
CA GLY A 516 -25.13 -14.42 16.78
C GLY A 516 -24.38 -15.73 16.59
N VAL A 517 -23.15 -15.62 16.11
CA VAL A 517 -22.18 -16.73 16.02
C VAL A 517 -21.49 -16.98 17.35
N CYS A 518 -21.18 -15.89 18.05
CA CYS A 518 -20.47 -15.92 19.33
C CYS A 518 -21.35 -15.39 20.46
N ASP A 519 -21.05 -15.78 21.69
CA ASP A 519 -21.64 -15.16 22.87
C ASP A 519 -21.07 -13.75 23.13
N ALA A 520 -21.50 -13.12 24.22
CA ALA A 520 -21.06 -11.79 24.61
C ALA A 520 -19.57 -11.69 24.99
N HIS A 521 -18.85 -12.81 25.14
CA HIS A 521 -17.41 -12.87 25.40
C HIS A 521 -16.62 -13.40 24.19
N GLY A 522 -17.28 -13.61 23.05
CA GLY A 522 -16.65 -14.05 21.80
C GLY A 522 -16.46 -15.56 21.72
N GLU A 523 -16.97 -16.37 22.65
CA GLU A 523 -16.95 -17.84 22.51
C GLU A 523 -17.99 -18.27 21.47
N VAL A 524 -17.58 -19.10 20.52
CA VAL A 524 -18.47 -19.59 19.45
C VAL A 524 -19.47 -20.57 20.03
N PHE A 525 -20.76 -20.28 19.83
CA PHE A 525 -21.84 -21.11 20.36
C PHE A 525 -21.71 -22.58 19.90
N GLY A 526 -21.83 -23.51 20.86
CA GLY A 526 -21.75 -24.95 20.59
C GLY A 526 -20.33 -25.47 20.37
N HIS A 527 -19.31 -24.61 20.42
CA HIS A 527 -17.91 -24.97 20.19
C HIS A 527 -17.00 -24.48 21.33
N PRO A 528 -17.02 -25.15 22.51
CA PRO A 528 -16.25 -24.74 23.67
C PRO A 528 -14.76 -24.57 23.36
N GLY A 529 -14.17 -23.48 23.83
CA GLY A 529 -12.77 -23.15 23.62
C GLY A 529 -12.44 -22.53 22.26
N LEU A 530 -13.41 -22.33 21.36
CA LEU A 530 -13.21 -21.55 20.12
C LEU A 530 -13.71 -20.13 20.33
N TYR A 531 -12.84 -19.14 20.17
CA TYR A 531 -13.17 -17.73 20.38
C TYR A 531 -12.91 -16.90 19.12
N VAL A 532 -13.68 -15.83 18.91
CA VAL A 532 -13.44 -14.78 17.92
C VAL A 532 -13.25 -13.46 18.64
N LEU A 533 -12.03 -12.92 18.62
CA LEU A 533 -11.66 -11.75 19.43
C LEU A 533 -11.23 -10.53 18.59
N ASP A 534 -11.61 -10.48 17.32
CA ASP A 534 -11.30 -9.37 16.41
C ASP A 534 -12.57 -8.67 15.87
N GLY A 535 -12.41 -7.80 14.86
CA GLY A 535 -13.52 -7.06 14.25
C GLY A 535 -14.67 -7.93 13.71
N ALA A 536 -14.48 -9.23 13.45
CA ALA A 536 -15.54 -10.14 13.00
C ALA A 536 -16.66 -10.29 14.05
N VAL A 537 -16.31 -10.19 15.34
CA VAL A 537 -17.24 -10.39 16.46
C VAL A 537 -18.20 -9.23 16.65
N LEU A 538 -17.86 -8.04 16.13
CA LEU A 538 -18.68 -6.86 16.35
C LEU A 538 -19.98 -6.95 15.54
N PRO A 539 -21.15 -6.70 16.17
CA PRO A 539 -22.45 -6.91 15.54
C PRO A 539 -22.86 -5.81 14.56
N GLY A 540 -22.05 -4.75 14.44
CA GLY A 540 -22.28 -3.61 13.57
C GLY A 540 -21.15 -2.59 13.68
N PRO A 541 -21.30 -1.40 13.07
CA PRO A 541 -20.27 -0.39 13.10
C PRO A 541 -19.98 0.08 14.53
N VAL A 542 -18.71 0.36 14.78
CA VAL A 542 -18.29 1.09 15.98
C VAL A 542 -18.73 2.55 15.85
N GLY A 543 -18.63 3.11 14.64
CA GLY A 543 -18.93 4.50 14.30
C GLY A 543 -17.74 5.44 14.52
N ALA A 544 -16.86 5.10 15.45
CA ALA A 544 -15.51 5.66 15.57
C ALA A 544 -14.48 4.64 15.04
N ASN A 545 -13.18 4.98 15.07
CA ASN A 545 -12.12 4.07 14.68
C ASN A 545 -12.18 2.81 15.57
N PRO A 546 -12.29 1.59 15.00
CA PRO A 546 -12.68 0.41 15.74
C PRO A 546 -11.55 -0.21 16.57
N SER A 547 -10.30 0.21 16.36
CA SER A 547 -9.11 -0.43 16.95
C SER A 547 -9.18 -0.53 18.48
N LEU A 548 -9.57 0.57 19.14
CA LEU A 548 -9.69 0.65 20.58
C LEU A 548 -10.82 -0.26 21.11
N THR A 549 -11.99 -0.25 20.45
CA THR A 549 -13.13 -1.11 20.82
C THR A 549 -12.82 -2.59 20.66
N ILE A 550 -12.12 -2.98 19.59
CA ILE A 550 -11.68 -4.36 19.37
C ILE A 550 -10.73 -4.80 20.49
N ALA A 551 -9.73 -3.99 20.81
CA ALA A 551 -8.78 -4.29 21.88
C ALA A 551 -9.45 -4.37 23.26
N ALA A 552 -10.38 -3.45 23.57
CA ALA A 552 -11.12 -3.46 24.82
C ALA A 552 -12.02 -4.70 24.95
N PHE A 553 -12.69 -5.10 23.87
CA PHE A 553 -13.47 -6.33 23.82
C PHE A 553 -12.59 -7.57 24.06
N ALA A 554 -11.44 -7.66 23.40
CA ALA A 554 -10.50 -8.77 23.58
C ALA A 554 -9.96 -8.84 25.03
N ASP A 555 -9.62 -7.71 25.63
CA ASP A 555 -9.19 -7.61 27.03
C ASP A 555 -10.31 -8.09 28.00
N ARG A 556 -11.58 -7.84 27.66
CA ARG A 556 -12.74 -8.36 28.41
C ARG A 556 -12.92 -9.85 28.27
N ALA A 557 -12.86 -10.36 27.05
CA ALA A 557 -12.97 -11.78 26.78
C ALA A 557 -11.85 -12.58 27.47
N CYS A 558 -10.61 -12.08 27.45
CA CYS A 558 -9.48 -12.80 28.06
C CYS A 558 -9.59 -12.90 29.58
N ARG A 559 -10.16 -11.90 30.26
CA ARG A 559 -10.45 -12.03 31.71
C ARG A 559 -11.43 -13.16 31.98
N ARG A 560 -12.51 -13.25 31.20
CA ARG A 560 -13.47 -14.34 31.31
C ARG A 560 -12.79 -15.72 31.12
N ILE A 561 -11.90 -15.84 30.13
CA ILE A 561 -11.13 -17.06 29.87
C ILE A 561 -10.24 -17.44 31.07
N LEU A 562 -9.59 -16.45 31.69
CA LEU A 562 -8.73 -16.66 32.85
C LEU A 562 -9.53 -17.04 34.11
N GLU A 563 -10.68 -16.41 34.34
CA GLU A 563 -11.60 -16.77 35.43
C GLU A 563 -12.10 -18.21 35.28
N GLU A 564 -12.49 -18.61 34.07
CA GLU A 564 -12.83 -20.00 33.72
C GLU A 564 -11.70 -20.97 33.99
N HIS A 565 -10.47 -20.57 33.65
CA HIS A 565 -9.29 -21.40 33.88
C HIS A 565 -9.03 -21.58 35.38
N ALA A 566 -9.09 -20.51 36.17
CA ALA A 566 -8.91 -20.54 37.61
C ALA A 566 -10.01 -21.32 38.34
N ALA A 567 -11.25 -21.30 37.84
CA ALA A 567 -12.39 -22.00 38.43
C ALA A 567 -12.40 -23.52 38.17
N ARG A 568 -11.54 -24.04 37.28
CA ARG A 568 -11.46 -25.49 37.04
C ARG A 568 -10.78 -26.18 38.23
N PRO A 569 -11.40 -27.21 38.85
CA PRO A 569 -10.76 -27.97 39.91
C PRO A 569 -9.47 -28.61 39.37
N ALA A 570 -8.39 -28.52 40.15
CA ALA A 570 -7.08 -29.08 39.84
C ALA A 570 -7.17 -30.62 39.73
N SER A 571 -7.63 -31.11 38.58
CA SER A 571 -7.69 -32.51 38.25
C SER A 571 -6.46 -32.88 37.42
N ALA A 572 -5.48 -33.46 38.12
CA ALA A 572 -4.41 -34.34 37.64
C ALA A 572 -3.70 -33.95 36.33
N THR A 573 -2.61 -33.19 36.43
CA THR A 573 -1.35 -33.48 35.71
C THR A 573 -0.18 -32.92 36.52
N ALA A 574 0.30 -33.72 37.47
CA ALA A 574 1.68 -33.61 37.92
C ALA A 574 2.57 -34.08 36.76
N GLY A 575 3.08 -33.14 35.98
CA GLY A 575 4.12 -33.35 34.97
C GLY A 575 5.34 -32.53 35.35
N THR A 576 6.38 -33.23 35.78
CA THR A 576 7.70 -32.74 36.20
C THR A 576 8.25 -31.58 35.36
N ALA A 577 8.62 -30.50 36.04
CA ALA A 577 9.43 -29.41 35.48
C ALA A 577 10.80 -29.93 35.00
N PRO A 578 11.33 -29.51 33.83
CA PRO A 578 12.73 -29.69 33.53
C PRO A 578 13.56 -28.66 34.30
N ALA A 579 14.56 -29.15 35.01
CA ALA A 579 15.55 -28.38 35.74
C ALA A 579 16.35 -27.46 34.82
N GLY A 580 16.75 -26.30 35.36
CA GLY A 580 17.54 -25.30 34.67
C GLY A 580 18.88 -25.83 34.17
N VAL A 581 19.27 -25.36 32.99
CA VAL A 581 20.64 -25.51 32.49
C VAL A 581 21.38 -24.20 32.72
N VAL A 582 22.38 -24.32 33.59
CA VAL A 582 23.35 -23.32 33.99
C VAL A 582 24.28 -23.02 32.81
N ALA A 583 24.57 -21.74 32.61
CA ALA A 583 25.62 -21.28 31.71
C ALA A 583 27.00 -21.78 32.19
N ALA A 584 27.74 -22.47 31.33
CA ALA A 584 29.13 -22.83 31.56
C ALA A 584 30.02 -22.11 30.53
N GLY A 585 31.00 -21.37 31.06
CA GLY A 585 32.00 -20.64 30.30
C GLY A 585 33.09 -21.51 29.67
N ALA A 586 33.87 -20.81 28.83
CA ALA A 586 35.03 -21.16 27.99
C ALA A 586 36.05 -22.20 28.53
N PRO A 587 36.94 -22.72 27.65
CA PRO A 587 38.25 -22.04 27.51
C PRO A 587 38.83 -22.00 26.08
N GLY A 588 39.77 -21.07 25.88
CA GLY A 588 40.49 -20.80 24.64
C GLY A 588 41.62 -21.76 24.27
N GLY A 589 42.22 -21.51 23.10
CA GLY A 589 43.40 -22.19 22.57
C GLY A 589 43.97 -21.44 21.36
N THR A 590 45.29 -21.28 21.34
CA THR A 590 46.13 -20.31 20.63
C THR A 590 46.63 -20.70 19.22
N THR A 591 46.74 -19.68 18.34
CA THR A 591 47.79 -19.32 17.35
C THR A 591 48.49 -20.34 16.43
N SER A 592 48.52 -20.02 15.12
CA SER A 592 49.70 -19.86 14.20
C SER A 592 49.18 -19.88 12.75
N GLY A 593 49.69 -19.19 11.72
CA GLY A 593 50.88 -18.37 11.49
C GLY A 593 51.38 -18.61 10.04
N GLY A 594 51.49 -17.55 9.22
CA GLY A 594 52.24 -17.51 7.93
C GLY A 594 51.42 -17.83 6.66
N THR A 595 51.61 -17.22 5.49
CA THR A 595 52.60 -16.25 4.98
C THR A 595 52.04 -15.58 3.71
N ALA A 596 52.28 -14.29 3.55
CA ALA A 596 52.11 -13.56 2.29
C ALA A 596 53.32 -13.75 1.37
N LEU A 597 53.08 -13.88 0.07
CA LEU A 597 54.02 -13.54 -1.00
C LEU A 597 53.23 -12.85 -2.11
N ALA A 598 53.72 -11.68 -2.48
CA ALA A 598 53.15 -10.75 -3.46
C ALA A 598 53.81 -10.93 -4.85
N ASP A 599 53.32 -10.10 -5.79
CA ASP A 599 53.95 -9.62 -7.03
C ASP A 599 53.71 -10.38 -8.35
N HIS A 600 53.45 -9.76 -9.51
CA HIS A 600 53.47 -8.35 -9.97
C HIS A 600 52.49 -8.15 -11.16
N GLY A 601 52.00 -6.91 -11.34
CA GLY A 601 51.00 -6.51 -12.36
C GLY A 601 51.52 -6.34 -13.80
N PRO A 602 50.76 -5.58 -14.61
CA PRO A 602 51.27 -4.23 -14.91
C PRO A 602 50.27 -3.13 -14.58
N ALA A 603 50.82 -1.99 -14.17
CA ALA A 603 50.12 -0.77 -13.84
C ALA A 603 49.71 0.02 -15.09
N ALA A 604 48.49 0.57 -15.07
CA ALA A 604 48.17 1.83 -15.76
C ALA A 604 46.91 2.49 -15.15
N ALA A 605 47.08 3.77 -14.79
CA ALA A 605 46.09 4.80 -14.44
C ALA A 605 45.29 4.64 -13.12
N THR A 606 45.74 5.38 -12.11
CA THR A 606 44.90 5.95 -11.04
C THR A 606 43.88 6.92 -11.66
N GLY A 607 42.74 6.41 -12.11
CA GLY A 607 41.53 7.19 -12.35
C GLY A 607 40.51 6.88 -11.25
N GLN A 608 39.94 7.90 -10.64
CA GLN A 608 38.71 7.72 -9.83
C GLN A 608 37.71 6.88 -10.65
N ARG A 609 37.13 5.82 -10.06
CA ARG A 609 36.02 5.09 -10.70
C ARG A 609 34.91 6.09 -10.99
N ALA A 610 34.65 6.37 -12.26
CA ALA A 610 33.55 7.24 -12.68
C ALA A 610 32.20 6.62 -12.28
N THR A 611 31.20 7.46 -12.03
CA THR A 611 29.83 6.98 -11.78
C THR A 611 29.15 6.66 -13.10
N SER A 612 28.71 5.42 -13.26
CA SER A 612 27.93 4.96 -14.41
C SER A 612 26.43 5.05 -14.14
N LEU A 613 25.65 5.24 -15.21
CA LEU A 613 24.19 5.18 -15.18
C LEU A 613 23.71 4.28 -16.31
N SER A 614 22.81 3.36 -15.99
CA SER A 614 22.19 2.46 -16.98
C SER A 614 20.68 2.41 -16.82
N PHE A 615 19.98 2.19 -17.92
CA PHE A 615 18.54 1.93 -17.92
C PHE A 615 18.18 0.97 -19.06
N THR A 616 17.08 0.22 -18.92
CA THR A 616 16.62 -0.73 -19.92
C THR A 616 15.35 -0.25 -20.62
N GLU A 617 15.45 -0.02 -21.92
CA GLU A 617 14.36 0.38 -22.81
C GLU A 617 13.81 -0.83 -23.57
N GLU A 618 12.49 -0.87 -23.74
CA GLU A 618 11.78 -1.87 -24.54
C GLU A 618 10.82 -1.17 -25.50
N MET A 619 11.01 -1.35 -26.81
CA MET A 619 10.14 -0.77 -27.84
C MET A 619 9.58 -1.88 -28.72
N LYS A 620 8.32 -1.73 -29.14
CA LYS A 620 7.56 -2.72 -29.91
C LYS A 620 6.87 -2.06 -31.09
N GLY A 621 6.78 -2.77 -32.19
CA GLY A 621 6.08 -2.26 -33.37
C GLY A 621 6.10 -3.25 -34.51
N TYR A 622 6.06 -2.70 -35.73
CA TYR A 622 5.91 -3.48 -36.95
C TYR A 622 6.93 -3.04 -37.98
N VAL A 623 7.39 -4.00 -38.77
CA VAL A 623 8.42 -3.83 -39.80
C VAL A 623 8.03 -4.60 -41.05
N SER A 624 8.45 -4.13 -42.22
CA SER A 624 8.33 -4.88 -43.47
C SER A 624 9.65 -4.86 -44.24
N LEU A 625 9.96 -5.96 -44.92
CA LEU A 625 11.10 -6.05 -45.85
C LEU A 625 10.71 -5.48 -47.22
N GLY A 626 11.70 -5.00 -47.97
CA GLY A 626 11.54 -4.47 -49.32
C GLY A 626 11.01 -3.04 -49.41
N VAL A 627 10.84 -2.37 -48.26
CA VAL A 627 10.44 -0.96 -48.15
C VAL A 627 11.51 -0.15 -47.45
N THR A 628 11.62 1.12 -47.82
CA THR A 628 12.65 2.03 -47.30
C THR A 628 12.07 3.13 -46.42
N ASP A 629 10.76 3.40 -46.54
CA ASP A 629 10.04 4.31 -45.68
C ASP A 629 9.54 3.61 -44.40
N PRO A 630 9.91 4.12 -43.21
CA PRO A 630 9.48 3.55 -41.93
C PRO A 630 7.97 3.46 -41.73
N GLU A 631 7.21 4.47 -42.17
CA GLU A 631 5.76 4.52 -41.94
C GLU A 631 5.01 3.54 -42.85
N GLU A 632 5.41 3.47 -44.12
CA GLU A 632 4.96 2.42 -45.05
C GLU A 632 5.29 1.02 -44.49
N GLY A 633 6.49 0.84 -43.95
CA GLY A 633 6.93 -0.40 -43.31
C GLY A 633 6.11 -0.79 -42.08
N ARG A 634 5.68 0.19 -41.27
CA ARG A 634 4.77 -0.02 -40.14
C ARG A 634 3.40 -0.51 -40.61
N GLU A 635 2.83 0.13 -41.63
CA GLU A 635 1.49 -0.19 -42.13
C GLU A 635 1.43 -1.59 -42.75
N LEU A 636 2.36 -1.90 -43.65
CA LEU A 636 2.47 -3.22 -44.27
C LEU A 636 2.81 -4.31 -43.25
N GLY A 637 3.76 -4.04 -42.36
CA GLY A 637 4.14 -4.96 -41.30
C GLY A 637 2.95 -5.28 -40.38
N ARG A 638 2.12 -4.29 -40.05
CA ARG A 638 0.91 -4.48 -39.25
C ARG A 638 -0.14 -5.30 -39.97
N ALA A 639 -0.41 -5.01 -41.25
CA ALA A 639 -1.37 -5.76 -42.06
C ALA A 639 -1.00 -7.25 -42.19
N GLN A 640 0.30 -7.56 -42.16
CA GLN A 640 0.84 -8.91 -42.34
C GLN A 640 1.24 -9.58 -41.01
N GLY A 641 1.03 -8.92 -39.87
CA GLY A 641 1.38 -9.46 -38.55
C GLY A 641 2.89 -9.60 -38.28
N ARG A 642 3.75 -8.84 -38.98
CA ARG A 642 5.21 -8.87 -38.90
C ARG A 642 5.71 -7.95 -37.79
N ARG A 643 5.93 -8.50 -36.59
CA ARG A 643 6.31 -7.71 -35.41
C ARG A 643 7.82 -7.59 -35.28
N MET A 644 8.24 -6.48 -34.69
CA MET A 644 9.61 -6.25 -34.25
C MET A 644 9.59 -5.60 -32.88
N MET A 645 10.57 -5.94 -32.06
CA MET A 645 10.82 -5.32 -30.77
C MET A 645 12.32 -5.33 -30.48
N PHE A 646 12.76 -4.41 -29.63
CA PHE A 646 14.05 -4.57 -28.98
C PHE A 646 13.90 -4.42 -27.48
N ARG A 647 14.86 -4.99 -26.76
CA ARG A 647 15.11 -4.74 -25.35
C ARG A 647 16.59 -4.42 -25.19
N LEU A 648 16.91 -3.17 -24.87
CA LEU A 648 18.27 -2.64 -24.80
C LEU A 648 18.53 -2.05 -23.42
N THR A 649 19.61 -2.45 -22.78
CA THR A 649 20.19 -1.74 -21.64
C THR A 649 21.19 -0.73 -22.18
N ILE A 650 20.87 0.55 -22.01
CA ILE A 650 21.70 1.68 -22.38
C ILE A 650 22.54 2.05 -21.16
N THR A 651 23.86 2.16 -21.34
CA THR A 651 24.80 2.45 -20.25
C THR A 651 25.71 3.61 -20.62
N ALA A 652 25.67 4.67 -19.81
CA ALA A 652 26.69 5.71 -19.78
C ALA A 652 27.73 5.33 -18.73
N ASP A 653 28.91 4.89 -19.17
CA ASP A 653 29.97 4.38 -18.28
C ASP A 653 30.58 5.47 -17.38
N ASP A 654 30.48 6.73 -17.81
CA ASP A 654 30.89 7.92 -17.06
C ASP A 654 29.86 9.02 -17.34
N VAL A 655 29.00 9.31 -16.36
CA VAL A 655 27.91 10.28 -16.51
C VAL A 655 28.42 11.71 -16.67
N ASP A 656 29.50 12.08 -15.98
CA ASP A 656 30.05 13.43 -16.09
C ASP A 656 30.61 13.67 -17.51
N ARG A 657 31.34 12.68 -18.05
CA ARG A 657 31.78 12.71 -19.45
C ARG A 657 30.62 12.65 -20.43
N PHE A 658 29.61 11.83 -20.16
CA PHE A 658 28.41 11.70 -21.00
C PHE A 658 27.66 13.03 -21.11
N VAL A 659 27.51 13.76 -20.00
CA VAL A 659 26.86 15.07 -19.97
C VAL A 659 27.71 16.15 -20.64
N ALA A 660 29.03 16.06 -20.54
CA ALA A 660 29.95 17.03 -21.15
C ALA A 660 30.15 16.83 -22.67
N ASP A 661 30.03 15.60 -23.20
CA ASP A 661 30.17 15.33 -24.64
C ASP A 661 28.90 15.78 -25.39
N PRO A 662 28.98 16.71 -26.36
CA PRO A 662 27.82 17.17 -27.14
C PRO A 662 27.07 16.08 -27.92
N ARG A 663 27.68 14.90 -28.10
CA ARG A 663 27.05 13.75 -28.76
C ARG A 663 26.33 12.83 -27.78
N HIS A 664 26.53 12.98 -26.47
CA HIS A 664 25.92 12.20 -25.40
C HIS A 664 25.84 10.69 -25.74
N ARG A 665 26.99 10.09 -26.04
CA ARG A 665 27.08 8.71 -26.51
C ARG A 665 27.13 7.73 -25.34
N ALA A 666 26.28 6.71 -25.37
CA ALA A 666 26.23 5.59 -24.44
C ALA A 666 26.30 4.25 -25.18
N GLY A 667 26.76 3.20 -24.48
CA GLY A 667 26.72 1.83 -24.99
C GLY A 667 25.30 1.28 -24.96
N ALA A 668 24.93 0.44 -25.94
CA ALA A 668 23.64 -0.23 -25.99
C ALA A 668 23.83 -1.74 -26.16
N VAL A 669 23.40 -2.52 -25.18
CA VAL A 669 23.50 -3.99 -25.18
C VAL A 669 22.13 -4.60 -25.02
N GLY A 670 21.85 -5.69 -25.72
CA GLY A 670 20.57 -6.38 -25.60
C GLY A 670 20.28 -7.26 -26.80
N HIS A 671 19.02 -7.27 -27.22
CA HIS A 671 18.60 -8.03 -28.40
C HIS A 671 17.45 -7.34 -29.12
N VAL A 672 17.34 -7.66 -30.40
CA VAL A 672 16.20 -7.36 -31.27
C VAL A 672 15.48 -8.67 -31.52
N GLU A 673 14.16 -8.71 -31.39
CA GLU A 673 13.35 -9.84 -31.83
C GLU A 673 12.48 -9.38 -33.00
N CYS A 674 12.45 -10.17 -34.08
CA CYS A 674 11.81 -9.77 -35.32
C CYS A 674 11.30 -10.99 -36.10
N ASP A 675 10.00 -11.02 -36.36
CA ASP A 675 9.31 -12.15 -37.02
C ASP A 675 9.86 -12.39 -38.44
N VAL A 676 10.34 -11.36 -39.14
CA VAL A 676 10.83 -11.46 -40.53
C VAL A 676 12.35 -11.57 -40.67
N LEU A 677 13.10 -11.42 -39.57
CA LEU A 677 14.57 -11.58 -39.56
C LEU A 677 15.00 -12.86 -38.83
N GLY A 678 14.07 -13.76 -38.52
CA GLY A 678 14.38 -15.08 -37.97
C GLY A 678 14.38 -15.14 -36.43
N GLY A 679 13.62 -14.29 -35.75
CA GLY A 679 13.41 -14.37 -34.30
C GLY A 679 14.34 -13.45 -33.51
N ARG A 680 14.99 -13.98 -32.47
CA ARG A 680 15.79 -13.20 -31.51
C ARG A 680 17.26 -13.08 -31.94
N LEU A 681 17.70 -11.85 -32.16
CA LEU A 681 19.00 -11.44 -32.67
C LEU A 681 19.76 -10.67 -31.57
N PRO A 682 20.87 -11.19 -31.02
CA PRO A 682 21.71 -10.47 -30.07
C PRO A 682 22.37 -9.26 -30.71
N VAL A 683 22.55 -8.18 -29.93
CA VAL A 683 23.35 -7.02 -30.35
C VAL A 683 24.83 -7.35 -30.16
N GLU A 684 25.58 -7.44 -31.26
CA GLU A 684 27.04 -7.72 -31.24
C GLU A 684 27.84 -6.46 -30.88
N ALA A 685 27.39 -5.30 -31.39
CA ALA A 685 27.91 -3.99 -31.04
C ALA A 685 26.79 -2.96 -31.17
N GLY A 686 26.59 -2.12 -30.16
CA GLY A 686 25.50 -1.14 -30.17
C GLY A 686 25.83 0.13 -29.41
N TRP A 687 25.32 1.25 -29.91
CA TRP A 687 25.40 2.54 -29.20
C TRP A 687 24.14 3.38 -29.40
N PHE A 688 23.98 4.29 -28.45
CA PHE A 688 22.89 5.23 -28.34
C PHE A 688 23.46 6.64 -28.19
N ASN A 689 22.84 7.62 -28.85
CA ASN A 689 23.13 9.02 -28.66
C ASN A 689 21.87 9.74 -28.17
N LEU A 690 22.00 10.53 -27.12
CA LEU A 690 20.91 11.32 -26.56
C LEU A 690 20.92 12.75 -27.12
N PHE A 691 19.79 13.24 -27.65
CA PHE A 691 19.59 14.64 -28.07
C PHE A 691 20.73 15.28 -28.90
N THR A 692 21.24 14.56 -29.90
CA THR A 692 22.21 15.12 -30.87
C THR A 692 21.61 16.29 -31.65
N ARG A 693 22.46 17.26 -32.00
CA ARG A 693 22.12 18.46 -32.78
C ARG A 693 22.59 18.32 -34.21
N ASP A 694 21.76 18.70 -35.18
CA ASP A 694 22.07 18.59 -36.62
C ASP A 694 22.00 19.97 -37.32
N GLY A 695 22.56 21.00 -36.67
CA GLY A 695 22.61 22.38 -37.18
C GLY A 695 21.33 23.20 -37.04
N ASP A 696 20.16 22.56 -36.87
CA ASP A 696 18.88 23.19 -36.56
C ASP A 696 18.70 23.32 -35.03
N PRO A 697 18.66 24.55 -34.47
CA PRO A 697 18.54 24.76 -33.02
C PRO A 697 17.19 24.30 -32.46
N THR A 698 16.17 24.12 -33.30
CA THR A 698 14.81 23.70 -32.91
C THR A 698 14.60 22.19 -32.97
N ARG A 699 15.62 21.43 -33.39
CA ARG A 699 15.57 19.97 -33.51
C ARG A 699 16.58 19.27 -32.63
N ARG A 700 16.18 18.14 -32.06
CA ARG A 700 17.08 17.17 -31.41
C ARG A 700 16.79 15.78 -31.95
N ARG A 701 17.82 14.93 -31.99
CA ARG A 701 17.66 13.54 -32.41
C ARG A 701 18.26 12.59 -31.40
N MET A 702 17.54 11.51 -31.11
CA MET A 702 18.13 10.35 -30.42
C MET A 702 18.44 9.28 -31.46
N LEU A 703 19.69 8.81 -31.50
CA LEU A 703 20.16 7.90 -32.53
C LEU A 703 20.54 6.56 -31.92
N TYR A 704 20.15 5.49 -32.60
CA TYR A 704 20.45 4.11 -32.24
C TYR A 704 21.16 3.45 -33.40
N ARG A 705 22.24 2.72 -33.12
CA ARG A 705 22.84 1.79 -34.09
C ARG A 705 23.15 0.48 -33.41
N LEU A 706 22.66 -0.61 -33.98
CA LEU A 706 22.87 -1.97 -33.49
C LEU A 706 23.37 -2.86 -34.63
N HIS A 707 24.53 -3.46 -34.45
CA HIS A 707 25.06 -4.51 -35.33
C HIS A 707 24.52 -5.87 -34.87
N LEU A 708 23.91 -6.59 -35.80
CA LEU A 708 23.21 -7.86 -35.59
C LEU A 708 23.68 -8.89 -36.62
N ARG A 709 23.34 -10.16 -36.41
CA ARG A 709 23.40 -11.21 -37.43
C ARG A 709 22.09 -11.98 -37.48
N ASP A 710 21.63 -12.30 -38.68
CA ASP A 710 20.51 -13.21 -38.86
C ASP A 710 20.89 -14.65 -38.44
N PRO A 711 19.92 -15.58 -38.32
CA PRO A 711 20.23 -16.98 -37.98
C PRO A 711 21.17 -17.70 -38.96
N GLY A 712 21.32 -17.19 -40.20
CA GLY A 712 22.26 -17.68 -41.20
C GLY A 712 23.67 -17.09 -41.07
N GLY A 713 23.91 -16.19 -40.11
CA GLY A 713 25.19 -15.51 -39.88
C GLY A 713 25.40 -14.26 -40.74
N THR A 714 24.41 -13.86 -41.54
CA THR A 714 24.49 -12.68 -42.41
C THR A 714 24.51 -11.41 -41.55
N PRO A 715 25.50 -10.51 -41.73
CA PRO A 715 25.57 -9.27 -40.96
C PRO A 715 24.48 -8.27 -41.36
N LEU A 716 23.86 -7.64 -40.37
CA LEU A 716 22.78 -6.65 -40.51
C LEU A 716 23.02 -5.47 -39.56
N THR A 717 22.53 -4.29 -39.93
CA THR A 717 22.53 -3.12 -39.03
C THR A 717 21.12 -2.59 -38.84
N LEU A 718 20.65 -2.53 -37.58
CA LEU A 718 19.45 -1.77 -37.25
C LEU A 718 19.87 -0.34 -36.89
N VAL A 719 19.41 0.62 -37.69
CA VAL A 719 19.52 2.04 -37.37
C VAL A 719 18.16 2.55 -36.91
N GLY A 720 18.14 3.28 -35.82
CA GLY A 720 16.93 3.88 -35.25
C GLY A 720 17.12 5.36 -35.02
N ARG A 721 16.10 6.17 -35.31
CA ARG A 721 16.09 7.59 -34.96
C ARG A 721 14.78 7.99 -34.31
N LYS A 722 14.88 8.77 -33.24
CA LYS A 722 13.78 9.56 -32.68
C LYS A 722 14.01 11.01 -33.08
N GLU A 723 12.98 11.63 -33.64
CA GLU A 723 13.02 13.04 -34.02
C GLU A 723 12.26 13.84 -32.97
N VAL A 724 12.88 14.88 -32.42
CA VAL A 724 12.31 15.74 -31.37
C VAL A 724 12.31 17.16 -31.90
N HIS A 725 11.12 17.69 -32.22
CA HIS A 725 10.97 18.99 -32.86
C HIS A 725 9.66 19.70 -32.48
N ASP A 726 9.63 21.03 -32.52
CA ASP A 726 8.45 21.83 -32.13
C ASP A 726 7.48 22.07 -33.31
N ASP A 727 6.63 21.09 -33.62
CA ASP A 727 5.49 21.24 -34.54
C ASP A 727 4.19 21.67 -33.80
N PRO A 728 3.19 22.26 -34.48
CA PRO A 728 1.95 22.72 -33.84
C PRO A 728 1.09 21.55 -33.30
N GLY A 729 1.25 21.18 -32.03
CA GLY A 729 0.49 20.09 -31.41
C GLY A 729 1.15 19.53 -30.14
N LEU A 730 0.62 18.40 -29.65
CA LEU A 730 1.09 17.69 -28.45
C LEU A 730 2.22 16.69 -28.78
N ASP A 731 3.27 17.12 -29.47
CA ASP A 731 4.19 16.18 -30.15
C ASP A 731 5.30 15.57 -29.26
N VAL A 732 5.51 16.09 -28.04
CA VAL A 732 6.63 15.65 -27.16
C VAL A 732 6.60 14.15 -26.85
N TRP A 733 5.41 13.55 -26.68
CA TRP A 733 5.29 12.13 -26.42
C TRP A 733 5.55 11.31 -27.68
N SER A 734 4.99 11.67 -28.85
CA SER A 734 5.27 10.99 -30.12
C SER A 734 6.76 11.03 -30.43
N ASP A 735 7.37 12.20 -30.29
CA ASP A 735 8.78 12.48 -30.59
C ASP A 735 9.75 11.66 -29.72
N THR A 736 9.41 11.45 -28.45
CA THR A 736 10.26 10.69 -27.51
C THR A 736 9.90 9.21 -27.40
N SER A 737 8.69 8.82 -27.84
CA SER A 737 8.18 7.44 -27.76
C SER A 737 8.17 6.69 -29.09
N THR A 738 8.41 7.35 -30.22
CA THR A 738 8.43 6.77 -31.56
C THR A 738 9.85 6.63 -32.06
N LEU A 739 10.23 5.43 -32.47
CA LEU A 739 11.50 5.14 -33.10
C LEU A 739 11.27 4.69 -34.53
N TYR A 740 11.76 5.49 -35.47
CA TYR A 740 11.82 5.16 -36.88
C TYR A 740 13.03 4.28 -37.13
N VAL A 741 12.82 3.06 -37.62
CA VAL A 741 13.89 2.08 -37.81
C VAL A 741 14.07 1.70 -39.27
N ARG A 742 15.33 1.45 -39.65
CA ARG A 742 15.72 0.80 -40.90
C ARG A 742 16.67 -0.34 -40.63
N VAL A 743 16.52 -1.42 -41.39
CA VAL A 743 17.42 -2.57 -41.40
C VAL A 743 18.29 -2.48 -42.64
N LEU A 744 19.60 -2.39 -42.46
CA LEU A 744 20.59 -2.26 -43.54
C LEU A 744 21.32 -3.58 -43.73
N ALA A 745 21.69 -3.88 -44.98
CA ALA A 745 22.56 -5.01 -45.30
C ALA A 745 24.00 -4.73 -44.85
N GLY A 746 24.61 -5.68 -44.13
CA GLY A 746 25.96 -5.56 -43.59
C GLY A 746 26.05 -4.87 -42.23
N HIS A 747 27.25 -4.89 -41.64
CA HIS A 747 27.61 -4.06 -40.49
C HIS A 747 28.08 -2.70 -40.99
N VAL A 748 27.14 -1.77 -41.07
CA VAL A 748 27.36 -0.44 -41.63
C VAL A 748 27.90 0.47 -40.52
N PRO A 749 29.07 1.11 -40.69
CA PRO A 749 29.62 2.05 -39.71
C PRO A 749 28.84 3.37 -39.68
N GLU A 750 29.10 4.19 -38.66
CA GLU A 750 28.54 5.55 -38.55
C GLU A 750 28.91 6.40 -39.78
N GLY A 751 27.93 7.02 -40.43
CA GLY A 751 28.12 7.80 -41.66
C GLY A 751 27.96 7.03 -42.98
N GLY A 752 27.88 5.69 -42.95
CA GLY A 752 27.71 4.84 -44.15
C GLY A 752 26.28 4.60 -44.62
N ASP A 753 25.27 5.25 -44.01
CA ASP A 753 23.86 4.89 -44.20
C ASP A 753 23.33 5.20 -45.61
N ALA A 754 23.85 6.23 -46.27
CA ALA A 754 23.38 6.66 -47.58
C ALA A 754 23.77 5.68 -48.70
N GLU A 755 24.86 4.94 -48.53
CA GLU A 755 25.39 3.98 -49.50
C GLU A 755 24.95 2.54 -49.21
N ALA A 756 24.31 2.31 -48.07
CA ALA A 756 23.90 0.98 -47.63
C ALA A 756 22.55 0.55 -48.23
N THR A 757 22.46 -0.72 -48.65
CA THR A 757 21.20 -1.31 -49.11
C THR A 757 20.22 -1.46 -47.94
N VAL A 758 19.07 -0.78 -48.01
CA VAL A 758 17.98 -0.92 -47.02
C VAL A 758 17.18 -2.19 -47.32
N LEU A 759 17.16 -3.11 -46.38
CA LEU A 759 16.45 -4.39 -46.48
C LEU A 759 15.00 -4.28 -46.01
N GLY A 760 14.72 -3.36 -45.09
CA GLY A 760 13.38 -3.11 -44.57
C GLY A 760 13.33 -1.91 -43.65
N ALA A 761 12.11 -1.45 -43.36
CA ALA A 761 11.86 -0.30 -42.52
C ALA A 761 10.61 -0.52 -41.66
N GLY A 762 10.49 0.22 -40.57
CA GLY A 762 9.36 0.10 -39.65
C GLY A 762 9.38 1.17 -38.57
N VAL A 763 8.40 1.10 -37.69
CA VAL A 763 8.27 2.02 -36.55
C VAL A 763 8.03 1.21 -35.29
N LEU A 764 8.82 1.49 -34.26
CA LEU A 764 8.68 0.95 -32.93
C LEU A 764 8.18 2.05 -32.00
N VAL A 765 7.30 1.70 -31.07
CA VAL A 765 6.81 2.60 -30.04
C VAL A 765 7.07 2.01 -28.65
N ILE A 766 7.35 2.87 -27.68
CA ILE A 766 7.31 2.46 -26.27
C ILE A 766 5.89 2.58 -25.74
N LEU A 767 5.33 1.47 -25.25
CA LEU A 767 4.01 1.48 -24.64
C LEU A 767 4.10 2.09 -23.24
N ALA A 768 3.04 2.75 -22.77
CA ALA A 768 3.05 3.42 -21.46
C ALA A 768 3.42 2.48 -20.28
N ALA A 769 3.02 1.22 -20.35
CA ALA A 769 3.40 0.21 -19.35
C ALA A 769 4.88 -0.24 -19.46
N ASP A 770 5.46 -0.21 -20.67
CA ASP A 770 6.88 -0.53 -20.90
C ASP A 770 7.77 0.68 -20.54
N PHE A 771 7.28 1.91 -20.73
CA PHE A 771 7.93 3.13 -20.23
C PHE A 771 7.91 3.21 -18.70
N ALA A 772 6.77 2.93 -18.08
CA ALA A 772 6.69 2.81 -16.62
C ALA A 772 7.66 1.73 -16.09
N ARG A 773 7.85 0.63 -16.83
CA ARG A 773 8.86 -0.40 -16.53
C ARG A 773 10.28 0.13 -16.74
N GLN A 774 10.59 0.85 -17.82
CA GLN A 774 11.90 1.45 -18.06
C GLN A 774 12.31 2.38 -16.91
N LEU A 775 11.40 3.20 -16.40
CA LEU A 775 11.67 4.05 -15.24
C LEU A 775 12.07 3.26 -13.98
N THR A 776 11.65 1.99 -13.86
CA THR A 776 12.07 1.10 -12.76
C THR A 776 13.43 0.41 -12.98
N THR A 777 14.03 0.56 -14.16
CA THR A 777 15.30 -0.11 -14.54
C THR A 777 16.51 0.80 -14.48
N PHE A 778 16.34 2.05 -14.03
CA PHE A 778 17.46 2.95 -13.82
C PHE A 778 18.33 2.43 -12.67
N GLU A 779 19.60 2.20 -12.97
CA GLU A 779 20.62 1.78 -12.03
C GLU A 779 21.80 2.74 -12.13
N THR A 780 22.42 3.03 -10.98
CA THR A 780 23.63 3.86 -10.90
C THR A 780 24.68 3.12 -10.08
N SER A 781 25.93 3.20 -10.50
CA SER A 781 27.05 2.51 -9.83
C SER A 781 28.27 3.42 -9.82
N GLY A 782 28.93 3.56 -8.68
CA GLY A 782 30.09 4.43 -8.53
C GLY A 782 30.05 5.29 -7.26
N PRO A 783 30.97 6.25 -7.13
CA PRO A 783 31.17 7.01 -5.89
C PRO A 783 30.07 8.03 -5.57
N ASP A 784 29.27 8.46 -6.55
CA ASP A 784 28.22 9.48 -6.34
C ASP A 784 26.94 9.21 -7.18
N PRO A 785 26.13 8.22 -6.80
CA PRO A 785 24.95 7.78 -7.57
C PRO A 785 23.82 8.82 -7.62
N ALA A 786 23.65 9.62 -6.56
CA ALA A 786 22.63 10.65 -6.50
C ALA A 786 22.92 11.79 -7.49
N ARG A 787 24.18 12.25 -7.54
CA ARG A 787 24.62 13.29 -8.48
C ARG A 787 24.59 12.83 -9.92
N ALA A 788 24.91 11.56 -10.20
CA ALA A 788 24.83 11.00 -11.55
C ALA A 788 23.39 10.99 -12.07
N PHE A 789 22.44 10.57 -11.23
CA PHE A 789 21.02 10.62 -11.59
C PHE A 789 20.52 12.06 -11.80
N GLU A 790 20.94 12.98 -10.93
CA GLU A 790 20.61 14.40 -11.05
C GLU A 790 21.20 15.03 -12.33
N GLY A 791 22.47 14.75 -12.63
CA GLY A 791 23.17 15.27 -13.82
C GLY A 791 22.53 14.79 -15.12
N PHE A 792 22.22 13.50 -15.21
CA PHE A 792 21.49 12.93 -16.35
C PHE A 792 20.09 13.53 -16.48
N GLY A 793 19.34 13.64 -15.37
CA GLY A 793 18.00 14.23 -15.36
C GLY A 793 18.00 15.69 -15.79
N ARG A 794 18.98 16.48 -15.34
CA ARG A 794 19.15 17.89 -15.71
C ARG A 794 19.48 18.06 -17.18
N LEU A 795 20.36 17.22 -17.74
CA LEU A 795 20.64 17.22 -19.18
C LEU A 795 19.38 16.88 -19.99
N PHE A 796 18.69 15.80 -19.61
CA PHE A 796 17.52 15.31 -20.34
C PHE A 796 16.38 16.35 -20.36
N LEU A 797 16.06 16.94 -19.20
CA LEU A 797 15.05 17.98 -19.08
C LEU A 797 15.48 19.31 -19.71
N GLY A 798 16.78 19.65 -19.62
CA GLY A 798 17.35 20.85 -20.20
C GLY A 798 17.29 20.85 -21.73
N GLU A 799 17.62 19.73 -22.38
CA GLU A 799 17.55 19.61 -23.85
C GLU A 799 16.09 19.61 -24.35
N LEU A 800 15.14 19.02 -23.61
CA LEU A 800 13.71 19.14 -23.92
C LEU A 800 13.21 20.58 -23.75
N TRP A 801 13.61 21.27 -22.68
CA TRP A 801 13.28 22.68 -22.49
C TRP A 801 13.88 23.57 -23.58
N GLY A 802 15.08 23.25 -24.07
CA GLY A 802 15.73 23.97 -25.16
C GLY A 802 14.98 23.87 -26.50
N VAL A 803 14.21 22.80 -26.74
CA VAL A 803 13.39 22.61 -27.94
C VAL A 803 12.01 23.26 -27.80
N TYR A 804 11.34 23.10 -26.65
CA TYR A 804 9.94 23.50 -26.48
C TYR A 804 9.72 24.79 -25.64
N GLY A 805 10.77 25.30 -24.98
CA GLY A 805 10.69 26.42 -24.03
C GLY A 805 10.54 27.81 -24.66
N ALA A 806 10.88 27.98 -25.94
CA ALA A 806 10.84 29.28 -26.63
C ALA A 806 9.43 29.91 -26.70
N ARG A 807 8.36 29.12 -26.57
CA ARG A 807 6.96 29.60 -26.53
C ARG A 807 6.54 30.23 -25.18
N PHE A 808 7.37 30.12 -24.14
CA PHE A 808 7.01 30.54 -22.78
C PHE A 808 7.81 31.75 -22.26
N ALA A 809 8.68 32.34 -23.09
CA ALA A 809 9.38 33.58 -22.75
C ALA A 809 8.44 34.79 -22.91
N PRO A 810 8.22 35.62 -21.88
CA PRO A 810 7.44 36.84 -22.00
C PRO A 810 8.27 37.92 -22.72
N GLY A 811 7.93 38.19 -23.99
CA GLY A 811 8.39 39.34 -24.75
C GLY A 811 9.72 39.17 -25.48
N GLY A 812 9.68 39.14 -26.80
CA GLY A 812 10.82 39.29 -27.69
C GLY A 812 10.36 39.38 -29.14
N GLU A 813 10.49 40.57 -29.72
CA GLU A 813 10.20 40.87 -31.12
C GLU A 813 11.02 39.98 -32.06
N SER A 814 10.38 39.39 -33.07
CA SER A 814 11.08 38.80 -34.22
C SER A 814 11.42 39.90 -35.23
N PRO A 815 12.58 39.86 -35.90
CA PRO A 815 12.65 40.30 -37.29
C PRO A 815 11.93 39.32 -38.22
#